data_AF-A0A1G2BUZ7-F1
#
_entry.id   AF-A0A1G2BUZ7-F1
#
_cell.length_a   1.000
_cell.length_b   1.000
_cell.length_c   1.000
_cell.angle_alpha   90.00
_cell.angle_beta   90.00
_cell.angle_gamma   90.00
#
_symmetry.space_group_name_H-M   'P 1'
#
loop_
_entity.id
_entity.type
_entity.pdbx_description
1 polymer ?
#
loop_
_entity_poly.entity_id
_entity_poly.type
_entity_poly.pdbx_seq_one_letter_code
_entity_poly.pdbx_strand_id
1 'polypeptide(L)'
;MFGKGSYSYHFEASDGTNTARLPASGELVFEVKNIPVILVPGIMGTEMKRELLGFIPFTLWPNIEQMLFWFLDDFMNPLAMNIDGSPSDDSVEVGDVVRKPTLGGIPVYDYFTGIMMQFEDSDYAENNDIFVFPYDWRFDIRNSSQKLKDKIDTILAQIGSQKVDIVAHSMGGLLAKQYILDNSSAKIDKLVFVGTPHLGSPKSTKTLLFGDHLIKIFMSFLNPGELKYLAQNMPSMYELLPSQKYVTEFGSYFYDITDNTIYDYAGTKNFLTAAGANASLLQLGESFHSDAMDNFNFTGVDTYNIVGCDTATLGKVIMKKNKFIETEYDIGFVAGDGTVPLSSAVAINIPEDKIFYAKDVEHATMSSQLNIKQLITQIIAGHTDISQFSNITQDINQCVFNGQIVSLYSPVDLHVYDSSGNHVGVNANGDIETNIPGATYEQIGTDKFVFLPNINGATYNVQLDGTGDGTFSLRVAKVENNEVTATAYYSDIPVSEASAATVTLADSISNTVLQVDQNGTNNFTPVSVSAILDSTQSADITKPTSTITVSGSSLGGDRYQTAATVNLASTDDNAGVLKTEYSLNNGSTWNTYSNSFIITALGSNTIQYRATDRAGNVESTKSKTIEIVAIPNAVIIVPQSNPSSSSSNTEVPVPQVLGEEVERPTRLIGGQANEQYTKDEILNALASANTDILLDYLGKTRDTALEARVTQSYGKYLVLDRAATNFIVYGTKSTEKLGIGERASVLRSYKQVFGFLPKIASDWEDLVNIATSQLPKKRNNMAEQMALATFKKVFNQEANLSDEKDTRSIMTMAYGLRPEKRDLEKEKSGIKIFVSIYRRLPGSIVDWDIIRSISYN
;
A
#
# COMPACT_ATOMS: atom_id res chain seq x y z
N MET A 1 0.62 33.75 -42.39
CA MET A 1 -0.44 32.73 -42.17
C MET A 1 -1.75 33.46 -42.03
N PHE A 2 -2.80 33.01 -42.71
CA PHE A 2 -4.16 33.45 -42.42
C PHE A 2 -4.59 32.84 -41.08
N GLY A 3 -5.29 33.59 -40.25
CA GLY A 3 -5.88 33.05 -39.02
C GLY A 3 -7.00 32.06 -39.34
N LYS A 4 -7.65 31.50 -38.30
CA LYS A 4 -8.86 30.72 -38.47
C LYS A 4 -9.97 31.58 -39.09
N GLY A 5 -10.68 31.06 -40.08
CA GLY A 5 -11.81 31.77 -40.69
C GLY A 5 -12.04 31.44 -42.16
N SER A 6 -13.14 31.99 -42.69
CA SER A 6 -13.44 31.95 -44.11
C SER A 6 -12.83 33.17 -44.79
N TYR A 7 -11.98 32.92 -45.78
CA TYR A 7 -11.35 33.97 -46.57
C TYR A 7 -11.87 33.90 -47.99
N SER A 8 -12.32 35.05 -48.49
CA SER A 8 -12.66 35.23 -49.90
C SER A 8 -11.58 36.06 -50.57
N TYR A 9 -10.95 35.50 -51.60
CA TYR A 9 -9.99 36.22 -52.43
C TYR A 9 -10.59 36.52 -53.79
N HIS A 10 -10.64 37.81 -54.13
CA HIS A 10 -10.93 38.28 -55.48
C HIS A 10 -9.64 38.35 -56.28
N PHE A 11 -9.64 37.80 -57.49
CA PHE A 11 -8.54 37.93 -58.43
C PHE A 11 -9.04 38.41 -59.78
N GLU A 12 -8.28 39.33 -60.39
CA GLU A 12 -8.46 39.83 -61.74
C GLU A 12 -7.14 39.68 -62.51
N ALA A 13 -7.21 39.09 -63.70
CA ALA A 13 -6.03 38.91 -64.53
C ALA A 13 -5.70 40.21 -65.29
N SER A 14 -4.48 40.72 -65.13
CA SER A 14 -3.93 41.73 -66.05
C SER A 14 -3.42 41.03 -67.31
N ASP A 15 -4.23 41.08 -68.37
CA ASP A 15 -3.85 41.02 -69.79
C ASP A 15 -2.62 40.17 -70.23
N GLY A 16 -2.76 38.86 -70.09
CA GLY A 16 -2.87 38.06 -71.32
C GLY A 16 -1.63 37.49 -72.01
N THR A 17 -0.45 37.35 -71.39
CA THR A 17 0.70 36.72 -72.12
C THR A 17 1.56 35.70 -71.38
N ASN A 18 1.08 34.89 -70.43
CA ASN A 18 1.43 33.46 -70.33
C ASN A 18 0.87 32.73 -69.07
N THR A 19 0.29 31.55 -69.35
CA THR A 19 0.05 30.34 -68.53
C THR A 19 -0.69 30.43 -67.18
N ALA A 20 -2.02 30.34 -67.24
CA ALA A 20 -2.90 29.32 -66.61
C ALA A 20 -4.37 29.73 -66.84
N ARG A 21 -5.27 28.82 -67.23
CA ARG A 21 -6.70 29.14 -67.46
C ARG A 21 -7.46 29.20 -66.12
N LEU A 22 -7.54 30.40 -65.54
CA LEU A 22 -8.57 30.75 -64.55
C LEU A 22 -9.65 31.61 -65.25
N PRO A 23 -10.92 31.60 -64.79
CA PRO A 23 -11.96 32.48 -65.32
C PRO A 23 -11.59 33.97 -65.15
N ALA A 24 -12.14 34.85 -66.00
CA ALA A 24 -11.80 36.29 -66.07
C ALA A 24 -12.00 37.07 -64.75
N SER A 25 -12.90 36.57 -63.90
CA SER A 25 -13.09 36.98 -62.50
C SER A 25 -13.72 35.80 -61.76
N GLY A 26 -13.36 35.59 -60.49
CA GLY A 26 -13.98 34.57 -59.65
C GLY A 26 -13.62 34.76 -58.18
N GLU A 27 -14.43 34.17 -57.30
CA GLU A 27 -14.14 34.10 -55.88
C GLU A 27 -13.50 32.74 -55.55
N LEU A 28 -12.35 32.78 -54.88
CA LEU A 28 -11.81 31.63 -54.17
C LEU A 28 -12.18 31.77 -52.70
N VAL A 29 -13.03 30.87 -52.21
CA VAL A 29 -13.31 30.73 -50.78
C VAL A 29 -12.48 29.58 -50.25
N PHE A 30 -11.65 29.84 -49.25
CA PHE A 30 -10.99 28.79 -48.48
C PHE A 30 -11.22 29.00 -46.99
N GLU A 31 -11.37 27.89 -46.29
CA GLU A 31 -11.56 27.84 -44.84
C GLU A 31 -10.25 27.39 -44.21
N VAL A 32 -9.72 28.19 -43.30
CA VAL A 32 -8.55 27.82 -42.50
C VAL A 32 -9.05 27.27 -41.18
N LYS A 33 -8.80 25.98 -40.94
CA LYS A 33 -9.17 25.24 -39.72
C LYS A 33 -7.94 24.96 -38.87
N ASN A 34 -8.16 24.81 -37.57
CA ASN A 34 -7.14 24.31 -36.65
C ASN A 34 -6.82 22.85 -36.96
N ILE A 35 -5.57 22.44 -36.69
CA ILE A 35 -5.25 21.01 -36.59
C ILE A 35 -5.99 20.47 -35.35
N PRO A 36 -6.77 19.39 -35.48
CA PRO A 36 -7.51 18.84 -34.36
C PRO A 36 -6.58 18.30 -33.27
N VAL A 37 -6.84 18.67 -32.02
CA VAL A 37 -6.10 18.24 -30.83
C VAL A 37 -6.85 17.09 -30.15
N ILE A 38 -6.12 16.05 -29.74
CA ILE A 38 -6.66 14.94 -28.95
C ILE A 38 -5.97 14.90 -27.59
N LEU A 39 -6.77 15.03 -26.52
CA LEU A 39 -6.33 14.82 -25.15
C LEU A 39 -6.44 13.34 -24.79
N VAL A 40 -5.31 12.73 -24.42
CA VAL A 40 -5.22 11.31 -24.02
C VAL A 40 -4.91 11.25 -22.51
N PRO A 41 -5.82 10.74 -21.68
CA PRO A 41 -5.61 10.64 -20.23
C PRO A 41 -4.60 9.55 -19.87
N GLY A 42 -4.14 9.56 -18.62
CA GLY A 42 -3.34 8.48 -18.02
C GLY A 42 -4.19 7.41 -17.35
N ILE A 43 -3.53 6.57 -16.54
CA ILE A 43 -4.20 5.55 -15.74
C ILE A 43 -5.21 6.22 -14.79
N MET A 44 -6.41 5.63 -14.66
CA MET A 44 -7.51 6.18 -13.87
C MET A 44 -8.01 7.57 -14.33
N GLY A 45 -7.58 8.08 -15.48
CA GLY A 45 -8.03 9.37 -16.03
C GLY A 45 -9.33 9.30 -16.83
N THR A 46 -10.04 8.17 -16.80
CA THR A 46 -11.34 7.96 -17.46
C THR A 46 -12.36 7.46 -16.46
N GLU A 47 -13.59 7.99 -16.53
CA GLU A 47 -14.72 7.52 -15.75
C GLU A 47 -15.06 6.07 -16.08
N MET A 48 -15.36 5.26 -15.06
CA MET A 48 -15.84 3.89 -15.22
C MET A 48 -17.25 3.80 -14.67
N LYS A 49 -18.17 3.24 -15.46
CA LYS A 49 -19.60 3.19 -15.16
C LYS A 49 -20.13 1.76 -15.29
N ARG A 50 -21.33 1.53 -14.76
CA ARG A 50 -22.11 0.32 -14.99
C ARG A 50 -23.60 0.64 -14.91
N GLU A 51 -24.44 -0.17 -15.54
CA GLU A 51 -25.87 -0.13 -15.30
C GLU A 51 -26.27 -1.06 -14.14
N LEU A 52 -26.95 -0.48 -13.14
CA LEU A 52 -27.59 -1.22 -12.06
C LEU A 52 -29.04 -1.51 -12.46
N LEU A 53 -29.50 -2.74 -12.24
CA LEU A 53 -30.83 -3.23 -12.60
C LEU A 53 -31.19 -3.10 -14.10
N GLY A 54 -30.20 -2.86 -14.97
CA GLY A 54 -30.36 -2.69 -16.42
C GLY A 54 -30.96 -1.35 -16.87
N PHE A 55 -30.94 -0.32 -16.01
CA PHE A 55 -31.39 1.03 -16.39
C PHE A 55 -30.90 2.17 -15.47
N ILE A 56 -30.22 1.88 -14.35
CA ILE A 56 -29.73 2.91 -13.42
C ILE A 56 -28.23 3.11 -13.64
N PRO A 57 -27.78 4.24 -14.23
CA PRO A 57 -26.35 4.48 -14.39
C PRO A 57 -25.68 4.65 -13.01
N PHE A 58 -24.55 4.00 -12.83
CA PHE A 58 -23.74 4.08 -11.62
C PHE A 58 -22.27 4.27 -11.95
N THR A 59 -21.66 5.26 -11.30
CA THR A 59 -20.24 5.57 -11.48
C THR A 59 -19.42 4.76 -10.48
N LEU A 60 -18.58 3.87 -11.00
CA LEU A 60 -17.59 3.11 -10.24
C LEU A 60 -16.33 3.94 -10.00
N TRP A 61 -15.97 4.80 -10.95
CA TRP A 61 -14.80 5.65 -10.84
C TRP A 61 -14.95 6.95 -11.64
N PRO A 62 -14.48 8.10 -11.13
CA PRO A 62 -14.24 8.37 -9.72
C PRO A 62 -15.59 8.56 -8.99
N ASN A 63 -15.70 8.08 -7.75
CA ASN A 63 -16.90 8.30 -6.93
C ASN A 63 -16.53 8.67 -5.50
N ILE A 64 -16.13 9.93 -5.32
CA ILE A 64 -15.57 10.47 -4.07
C ILE A 64 -16.55 10.32 -2.90
N GLU A 65 -17.85 10.56 -3.15
CA GLU A 65 -18.87 10.35 -2.13
C GLU A 65 -18.91 8.90 -1.65
N GLN A 66 -18.80 7.92 -2.56
CA GLN A 66 -18.77 6.52 -2.14
C GLN A 66 -17.50 6.20 -1.34
N MET A 67 -16.35 6.73 -1.74
CA MET A 67 -15.08 6.47 -1.04
C MET A 67 -15.10 6.98 0.40
N LEU A 68 -15.69 8.17 0.63
CA LEU A 68 -15.84 8.74 1.97
C LEU A 68 -16.80 7.98 2.90
N PHE A 69 -17.83 7.33 2.33
CA PHE A 69 -18.87 6.68 3.11
C PHE A 69 -18.73 5.14 3.20
N TRP A 70 -17.82 4.53 2.43
CA TRP A 70 -17.58 3.09 2.41
C TRP A 70 -16.09 2.75 2.63
N PHE A 71 -15.72 2.54 3.89
CA PHE A 71 -14.34 2.28 4.38
C PHE A 71 -13.55 1.12 3.71
N LEU A 72 -14.18 0.27 2.89
CA LEU A 72 -13.52 -0.82 2.15
C LEU A 72 -13.53 -0.63 0.63
N ASP A 73 -14.21 0.39 0.12
CA ASP A 73 -14.35 0.67 -1.33
C ASP A 73 -14.86 -0.50 -2.18
N ASP A 74 -15.58 -1.44 -1.56
CA ASP A 74 -16.07 -2.66 -2.21
C ASP A 74 -17.00 -2.43 -3.41
N PHE A 75 -17.57 -1.22 -3.54
CA PHE A 75 -18.36 -0.81 -4.70
C PHE A 75 -17.51 -0.80 -5.97
N MET A 76 -16.17 -0.70 -5.85
CA MET A 76 -15.20 -0.77 -6.94
C MET A 76 -14.85 -2.19 -7.36
N ASN A 77 -15.23 -3.24 -6.61
CA ASN A 77 -14.96 -4.64 -6.97
C ASN A 77 -15.31 -5.03 -8.42
N PRO A 78 -16.37 -4.50 -9.07
CA PRO A 78 -16.63 -4.75 -10.49
C PRO A 78 -15.49 -4.31 -11.42
N LEU A 79 -14.64 -3.38 -10.98
CA LEU A 79 -13.45 -2.96 -11.71
C LEU A 79 -12.36 -4.02 -11.72
N ALA A 80 -12.41 -5.01 -10.82
CA ALA A 80 -11.42 -6.07 -10.74
C ALA A 80 -11.32 -6.86 -12.04
N MET A 81 -10.16 -7.49 -12.23
CA MET A 81 -9.88 -8.32 -13.39
C MET A 81 -9.61 -9.76 -12.97
N ASN A 82 -9.96 -10.69 -13.86
CA ASN A 82 -9.64 -12.10 -13.72
C ASN A 82 -8.14 -12.34 -13.87
N ILE A 83 -7.67 -13.52 -13.48
CA ILE A 83 -6.24 -13.87 -13.53
C ILE A 83 -5.62 -13.81 -14.94
N ASP A 84 -6.43 -13.89 -15.99
CA ASP A 84 -5.99 -13.76 -17.37
C ASP A 84 -5.97 -12.30 -17.87
N GLY A 85 -6.31 -11.33 -17.02
CA GLY A 85 -6.44 -9.92 -17.38
C GLY A 85 -7.72 -9.59 -18.14
N SER A 86 -8.74 -10.47 -18.14
CA SER A 86 -10.08 -10.15 -18.62
C SER A 86 -10.94 -9.48 -17.52
N PRO A 87 -12.00 -8.73 -17.87
CA PRO A 87 -12.88 -8.12 -16.87
C PRO A 87 -13.54 -9.17 -15.97
N SER A 88 -13.64 -8.90 -14.67
CA SER A 88 -14.45 -9.75 -13.78
C SER A 88 -15.96 -9.47 -13.91
N ASP A 89 -16.32 -8.28 -14.38
CA ASP A 89 -17.69 -7.83 -14.65
C ASP A 89 -17.75 -7.18 -16.03
N ASP A 90 -18.39 -7.87 -16.98
CA ASP A 90 -18.55 -7.40 -18.37
C ASP A 90 -19.54 -6.22 -18.50
N SER A 91 -20.25 -5.86 -17.43
CA SER A 91 -21.16 -4.70 -17.43
C SER A 91 -20.46 -3.36 -17.19
N VAL A 92 -19.15 -3.37 -16.98
CA VAL A 92 -18.37 -2.15 -16.81
C VAL A 92 -18.14 -1.46 -18.15
N GLU A 93 -18.51 -0.20 -18.21
CA GLU A 93 -18.45 0.64 -19.39
C GLU A 93 -17.54 1.85 -19.16
N VAL A 94 -16.94 2.33 -20.26
CA VAL A 94 -16.13 3.54 -20.28
C VAL A 94 -17.03 4.77 -20.37
N GLY A 95 -16.84 5.73 -19.46
CA GLY A 95 -17.50 7.02 -19.45
C GLY A 95 -16.71 8.11 -20.18
N ASP A 96 -16.82 9.35 -19.69
CA ASP A 96 -16.00 10.46 -20.20
C ASP A 96 -14.60 10.45 -19.56
N VAL A 97 -13.68 11.28 -20.03
CA VAL A 97 -12.45 11.56 -19.29
C VAL A 97 -12.80 12.18 -17.94
N VAL A 98 -12.01 11.90 -16.91
CA VAL A 98 -12.17 12.58 -15.62
C VAL A 98 -11.93 14.07 -15.85
N ARG A 99 -12.88 14.92 -15.44
CA ARG A 99 -12.76 16.38 -15.61
C ARG A 99 -12.32 17.05 -14.32
N LYS A 100 -13.31 17.52 -13.54
CA LYS A 100 -13.12 18.17 -12.26
C LYS A 100 -14.09 17.55 -11.25
N PRO A 101 -13.76 16.39 -10.67
CA PRO A 101 -14.71 15.68 -9.80
C PRO A 101 -15.02 16.49 -8.55
N THR A 102 -16.21 16.27 -8.00
CA THR A 102 -16.78 17.09 -6.93
C THR A 102 -17.21 16.24 -5.74
N LEU A 103 -17.21 16.85 -4.55
CA LEU A 103 -17.76 16.31 -3.31
C LEU A 103 -18.84 17.25 -2.80
N GLY A 104 -20.09 16.82 -2.72
CA GLY A 104 -21.20 17.70 -2.32
C GLY A 104 -21.34 18.94 -3.23
N GLY A 105 -20.94 18.81 -4.50
CA GLY A 105 -20.91 19.90 -5.48
C GLY A 105 -19.68 20.81 -5.40
N ILE A 106 -18.75 20.59 -4.47
CA ILE A 106 -17.49 21.34 -4.36
C ILE A 106 -16.40 20.63 -5.16
N PRO A 107 -15.75 21.29 -6.14
CA PRO A 107 -14.63 20.71 -6.87
C PRO A 107 -13.47 20.31 -5.95
N VAL A 108 -12.96 19.08 -6.12
CA VAL A 108 -11.89 18.54 -5.27
C VAL A 108 -10.51 18.76 -5.90
N TYR A 109 -10.38 18.54 -7.22
CA TYR A 109 -9.17 18.87 -8.00
C TYR A 109 -9.52 18.97 -9.49
N ASP A 110 -8.60 19.51 -10.27
CA ASP A 110 -8.76 19.77 -11.70
C ASP A 110 -7.84 18.86 -12.53
N TYR A 111 -8.41 17.83 -13.17
CA TYR A 111 -7.66 16.93 -14.05
C TYR A 111 -7.53 17.53 -15.44
N PHE A 112 -8.63 17.56 -16.22
CA PHE A 112 -8.64 18.04 -17.61
C PHE A 112 -9.49 19.30 -17.85
N THR A 113 -10.29 19.77 -16.89
CA THR A 113 -11.13 20.97 -17.11
C THR A 113 -10.28 22.20 -17.42
N GLY A 114 -9.18 22.40 -16.67
CA GLY A 114 -8.31 23.55 -16.82
C GLY A 114 -7.67 23.65 -18.21
N ILE A 115 -7.18 22.54 -18.77
CA ILE A 115 -6.58 22.51 -20.12
C ILE A 115 -7.65 22.70 -21.21
N MET A 116 -8.83 22.10 -21.06
CA MET A 116 -9.92 22.27 -22.03
C MET A 116 -10.35 23.74 -22.12
N MET A 117 -10.53 24.41 -20.98
CA MET A 117 -10.82 25.84 -20.94
C MET A 117 -9.71 26.69 -21.58
N GLN A 118 -8.43 26.31 -21.38
CA GLN A 118 -7.31 27.02 -21.99
C GLN A 118 -7.30 26.92 -23.53
N PHE A 119 -7.75 25.79 -24.07
CA PHE A 119 -7.96 25.64 -25.52
C PHE A 119 -9.19 26.41 -25.99
N GLU A 120 -10.29 26.42 -25.23
CA GLU A 120 -11.47 27.24 -25.54
C GLU A 120 -11.14 28.73 -25.61
N ASP A 121 -10.33 29.23 -24.67
CA ASP A 121 -9.79 30.60 -24.68
C ASP A 121 -8.87 30.88 -25.89
N SER A 122 -8.41 29.82 -26.57
CA SER A 122 -7.58 29.86 -27.77
C SER A 122 -8.38 29.54 -29.05
N ASP A 123 -9.69 29.79 -29.03
CA ASP A 123 -10.64 29.58 -30.14
C ASP A 123 -10.81 28.11 -30.58
N TYR A 124 -10.52 27.14 -29.71
CA TYR A 124 -10.94 25.76 -29.89
C TYR A 124 -12.35 25.52 -29.31
N ALA A 125 -13.02 24.48 -29.75
CA ALA A 125 -14.32 24.03 -29.31
C ALA A 125 -14.37 22.50 -29.25
N GLU A 126 -14.86 21.98 -28.13
CA GLU A 126 -14.97 20.55 -27.89
C GLU A 126 -15.83 19.87 -28.98
N ASN A 127 -15.37 18.71 -29.45
CA ASN A 127 -15.95 17.93 -30.55
C ASN A 127 -15.89 18.58 -31.93
N ASN A 128 -15.20 19.72 -32.07
CA ASN A 128 -14.94 20.37 -33.36
C ASN A 128 -13.44 20.36 -33.69
N ASP A 129 -12.60 20.90 -32.83
CA ASP A 129 -11.16 20.94 -33.03
C ASP A 129 -10.36 20.52 -31.79
N ILE A 130 -11.00 20.36 -30.63
CA ILE A 130 -10.44 19.62 -29.49
C ILE A 130 -11.32 18.42 -29.14
N PHE A 131 -10.68 17.28 -28.93
CA PHE A 131 -11.32 16.01 -28.64
C PHE A 131 -10.66 15.35 -27.44
N VAL A 132 -11.44 14.57 -26.71
CA VAL A 132 -10.94 13.69 -25.65
C VAL A 132 -10.95 12.24 -26.11
N PHE A 133 -10.02 11.44 -25.60
CA PHE A 133 -9.97 9.99 -25.84
C PHE A 133 -10.09 9.22 -24.51
N PRO A 134 -11.32 9.09 -23.96
CA PRO A 134 -11.54 8.19 -22.84
C PRO A 134 -11.32 6.73 -23.28
N TYR A 135 -10.59 5.98 -22.47
CA TYR A 135 -10.36 4.55 -22.66
C TYR A 135 -10.37 3.80 -21.33
N ASP A 136 -10.61 2.49 -21.39
CA ASP A 136 -10.52 1.62 -20.22
C ASP A 136 -9.05 1.42 -19.85
N TRP A 137 -8.63 2.16 -18.84
CA TRP A 137 -7.26 2.23 -18.36
C TRP A 137 -6.80 0.95 -17.65
N ARG A 138 -7.66 -0.07 -17.48
CA ARG A 138 -7.29 -1.34 -16.87
C ARG A 138 -6.62 -2.29 -17.87
N PHE A 139 -7.00 -2.22 -19.15
CA PHE A 139 -6.54 -3.13 -20.18
C PHE A 139 -5.13 -2.85 -20.67
N ASP A 140 -4.55 -3.87 -21.32
CA ASP A 140 -3.32 -3.78 -22.10
C ASP A 140 -3.37 -2.61 -23.11
N ILE A 141 -2.34 -1.77 -23.08
CA ILE A 141 -2.25 -0.55 -23.90
C ILE A 141 -2.35 -0.88 -25.40
N ARG A 142 -1.90 -2.05 -25.87
CA ARG A 142 -2.00 -2.46 -27.28
C ARG A 142 -3.44 -2.61 -27.75
N ASN A 143 -4.36 -3.00 -26.85
CA ASN A 143 -5.80 -3.04 -27.17
C ASN A 143 -6.37 -1.62 -27.31
N SER A 144 -5.93 -0.71 -26.45
CA SER A 144 -6.36 0.70 -26.47
C SER A 144 -5.78 1.47 -27.66
N SER A 145 -4.59 1.08 -28.15
CA SER A 145 -3.94 1.65 -29.34
C SER A 145 -4.84 1.54 -30.59
N GLN A 146 -5.48 0.39 -30.79
CA GLN A 146 -6.42 0.20 -31.90
C GLN A 146 -7.64 1.13 -31.80
N LYS A 147 -8.17 1.35 -30.58
CA LYS A 147 -9.28 2.28 -30.35
C LYS A 147 -8.88 3.73 -30.61
N LEU A 148 -7.64 4.11 -30.26
CA LEU A 148 -7.09 5.45 -30.54
C LEU A 148 -6.97 5.68 -32.04
N LYS A 149 -6.53 4.66 -32.79
CA LYS A 149 -6.49 4.72 -34.26
C LYS A 149 -7.87 4.99 -34.85
N ASP A 150 -8.90 4.27 -34.42
CA ASP A 150 -10.25 4.43 -34.94
C ASP A 150 -10.81 5.83 -34.61
N LYS A 151 -10.49 6.37 -33.42
CA LYS A 151 -10.83 7.75 -33.04
C LYS A 151 -10.13 8.77 -33.93
N ILE A 152 -8.83 8.64 -34.17
CA ILE A 152 -8.06 9.53 -35.06
C ILE A 152 -8.65 9.52 -36.46
N ASP A 153 -8.91 8.34 -37.02
CA ASP A 153 -9.47 8.19 -38.36
C ASP A 153 -10.85 8.85 -38.48
N THR A 154 -11.68 8.71 -37.44
CA THR A 154 -12.99 9.37 -37.35
C THR A 154 -12.85 10.89 -37.33
N ILE A 155 -11.94 11.44 -36.52
CA ILE A 155 -11.70 12.89 -36.42
C ILE A 155 -11.19 13.45 -37.74
N LEU A 156 -10.20 12.80 -38.36
CA LEU A 156 -9.64 13.25 -39.64
C LEU A 156 -10.72 13.27 -40.72
N ALA A 157 -11.59 12.25 -40.78
CA ALA A 157 -12.72 12.21 -41.70
C ALA A 157 -13.78 13.29 -41.40
N GLN A 158 -14.09 13.53 -40.12
CA GLN A 158 -15.07 14.54 -39.69
C GLN A 158 -14.60 15.96 -40.03
N ILE A 159 -13.34 16.27 -39.79
CA ILE A 159 -12.80 17.65 -39.89
C ILE A 159 -12.26 17.97 -41.28
N GLY A 160 -11.81 16.94 -42.01
CA GLY A 160 -11.10 17.08 -43.28
C GLY A 160 -9.61 17.40 -43.10
N SER A 161 -9.07 17.19 -41.91
CA SER A 161 -7.63 17.33 -41.64
C SER A 161 -6.87 16.09 -42.12
N GLN A 162 -5.56 16.24 -42.37
CA GLN A 162 -4.65 15.13 -42.67
C GLN A 162 -3.93 14.60 -41.43
N LYS A 163 -3.85 15.42 -40.39
CA LYS A 163 -3.12 15.13 -39.15
C LYS A 163 -3.88 15.61 -37.91
N VAL A 164 -3.51 15.04 -36.77
CA VAL A 164 -3.93 15.46 -35.42
C VAL A 164 -2.71 15.87 -34.60
N ASP A 165 -2.90 16.75 -33.63
CA ASP A 165 -1.98 16.96 -32.52
C ASP A 165 -2.44 16.10 -31.33
N ILE A 166 -1.50 15.48 -30.62
CA ILE A 166 -1.80 14.67 -29.41
C ILE A 166 -1.16 15.32 -28.20
N VAL A 167 -1.96 15.54 -27.14
CA VAL A 167 -1.49 15.88 -25.80
C VAL A 167 -1.79 14.70 -24.89
N ALA A 168 -0.75 14.04 -24.39
CA ALA A 168 -0.87 12.79 -23.68
C ALA A 168 -0.32 12.90 -22.26
N HIS A 169 -1.15 12.59 -21.28
CA HIS A 169 -0.81 12.66 -19.87
C HIS A 169 -0.43 11.28 -19.33
N SER A 170 0.67 11.20 -18.56
CA SER A 170 1.09 10.00 -17.84
C SER A 170 1.12 8.76 -18.76
N MET A 171 0.45 7.65 -18.39
CA MET A 171 0.33 6.43 -19.19
C MET A 171 -0.24 6.66 -20.61
N GLY A 172 -1.01 7.73 -20.83
CA GLY A 172 -1.50 8.10 -22.15
C GLY A 172 -0.37 8.35 -23.16
N GLY A 173 0.81 8.76 -22.68
CA GLY A 173 1.99 8.92 -23.52
C GLY A 173 2.53 7.58 -24.05
N LEU A 174 2.48 6.53 -23.22
CA LEU A 174 2.84 5.18 -23.63
C LEU A 174 1.85 4.65 -24.68
N LEU A 175 0.56 4.95 -24.52
CA LEU A 175 -0.47 4.66 -25.51
C LEU A 175 -0.24 5.40 -26.84
N ALA A 176 0.14 6.68 -26.81
CA ALA A 176 0.46 7.44 -28.02
C ALA A 176 1.68 6.86 -28.76
N LYS A 177 2.71 6.41 -28.02
CA LYS A 177 3.85 5.67 -28.60
C LYS A 177 3.39 4.36 -29.23
N GLN A 178 2.58 3.57 -28.51
CA GLN A 178 2.07 2.30 -29.02
C GLN A 178 1.26 2.48 -30.32
N TYR A 179 0.42 3.51 -30.40
CA TYR A 179 -0.30 3.87 -31.63
C TYR A 179 0.64 4.05 -32.83
N ILE A 180 1.74 4.77 -32.65
CA ILE A 180 2.71 5.02 -33.71
C ILE A 180 3.45 3.73 -34.08
N LEU A 181 3.78 2.86 -33.11
CA LEU A 181 4.39 1.55 -33.41
C LEU A 181 3.47 0.67 -34.27
N ASP A 182 2.18 0.68 -33.97
CA ASP A 182 1.19 -0.17 -34.68
C ASP A 182 0.80 0.38 -36.06
N ASN A 183 0.90 1.69 -36.29
CA ASN A 183 0.31 2.35 -37.47
C ASN A 183 1.24 3.25 -38.29
N SER A 184 2.29 3.81 -37.70
CA SER A 184 3.12 4.96 -38.14
C SER A 184 2.69 6.35 -37.62
N SER A 185 3.63 7.29 -37.72
CA SER A 185 3.51 8.69 -37.34
C SER A 185 2.82 9.58 -38.38
N ALA A 186 2.43 9.05 -39.55
CA ALA A 186 2.01 9.85 -40.69
C ALA A 186 0.81 10.78 -40.43
N LYS A 187 -0.06 10.40 -39.49
CA LYS A 187 -1.27 11.13 -39.09
C LYS A 187 -1.05 12.04 -37.87
N ILE A 188 0.16 12.09 -37.34
CA ILE A 188 0.49 12.92 -36.18
C ILE A 188 1.27 14.14 -36.66
N ASP A 189 0.83 15.33 -36.25
CA ASP A 189 1.58 16.57 -36.45
C ASP A 189 2.53 16.79 -35.26
N LYS A 190 1.97 17.10 -34.09
CA LYS A 190 2.70 17.21 -32.82
C LYS A 190 2.29 16.13 -31.81
N LEU A 191 3.25 15.76 -30.97
CA LEU A 191 3.07 14.89 -29.81
C LEU A 191 3.64 15.56 -28.57
N VAL A 192 2.79 15.90 -27.61
CA VAL A 192 3.16 16.55 -26.35
C VAL A 192 2.95 15.57 -25.20
N PHE A 193 4.05 15.15 -24.56
CA PHE A 193 4.00 14.34 -23.34
C PHE A 193 3.92 15.24 -22.11
N VAL A 194 3.10 14.83 -21.15
CA VAL A 194 2.97 15.49 -19.84
C VAL A 194 3.13 14.42 -18.76
N GLY A 195 4.26 14.42 -18.05
CA GLY A 195 4.53 13.48 -16.95
C GLY A 195 4.56 12.01 -17.39
N THR A 196 4.99 11.67 -18.60
CA THR A 196 4.95 10.29 -19.09
C THR A 196 6.05 9.42 -18.45
N PRO A 197 5.73 8.27 -17.81
CA PRO A 197 6.72 7.33 -17.29
C PRO A 197 7.31 6.47 -18.43
N HIS A 198 8.24 7.02 -19.21
CA HIS A 198 8.73 6.36 -20.42
C HIS A 198 9.30 4.96 -20.17
N LEU A 199 9.91 4.72 -19.01
CA LEU A 199 10.45 3.42 -18.60
C LEU A 199 9.78 2.86 -17.33
N GLY A 200 8.55 3.30 -17.02
CA GLY A 200 7.81 2.88 -15.82
C GLY A 200 8.14 3.69 -14.56
N SER A 201 7.54 3.33 -13.42
CA SER A 201 7.75 3.99 -12.12
C SER A 201 7.81 2.99 -10.96
N PRO A 202 8.73 3.13 -9.99
CA PRO A 202 8.75 2.29 -8.78
C PRO A 202 7.45 2.30 -7.97
N LYS A 203 6.61 3.33 -8.14
CA LYS A 203 5.31 3.43 -7.46
C LYS A 203 4.36 2.27 -7.82
N SER A 204 4.37 1.79 -9.06
CA SER A 204 3.55 0.63 -9.47
C SER A 204 3.96 -0.66 -8.75
N THR A 205 5.26 -0.82 -8.44
CA THR A 205 5.75 -1.93 -7.59
C THR A 205 5.20 -1.83 -6.18
N LYS A 206 5.22 -0.64 -5.58
CA LYS A 206 4.63 -0.42 -4.25
C LYS A 206 3.14 -0.78 -4.24
N THR A 207 2.38 -0.37 -5.25
CA THR A 207 0.96 -0.70 -5.39
C THR A 207 0.70 -2.21 -5.42
N LEU A 208 1.45 -2.96 -6.22
CA LEU A 208 1.28 -4.41 -6.33
C LEU A 208 1.62 -5.15 -5.02
N LEU A 209 2.62 -4.68 -4.29
CA LEU A 209 3.10 -5.35 -3.07
C LEU A 209 2.30 -4.97 -1.82
N PHE A 210 1.96 -3.69 -1.66
CA PHE A 210 1.44 -3.15 -0.41
C PHE A 210 0.07 -2.49 -0.55
N GLY A 211 -0.40 -2.28 -1.78
CA GLY A 211 -1.39 -1.25 -2.04
C GLY A 211 -0.74 0.12 -2.00
N ASP A 212 -1.28 1.03 -2.78
CA ASP A 212 -0.83 2.42 -2.80
C ASP A 212 -1.88 3.25 -3.51
N HIS A 213 -1.90 4.55 -3.22
CA HIS A 213 -2.81 5.47 -3.87
C HIS A 213 -2.44 5.79 -5.33
N LEU A 214 -1.36 5.24 -5.91
CA LEU A 214 -0.90 5.32 -7.32
C LEU A 214 -0.62 6.73 -7.86
N ILE A 215 -1.59 7.62 -7.73
CA ILE A 215 -1.56 9.03 -8.05
C ILE A 215 -2.01 9.78 -6.78
N LYS A 216 -1.37 10.90 -6.45
CA LYS A 216 -1.73 11.72 -5.27
C LYS A 216 -3.05 12.50 -5.48
N ILE A 217 -4.11 11.80 -5.84
CA ILE A 217 -5.48 12.33 -5.96
C ILE A 217 -6.15 12.24 -4.57
N PHE A 218 -7.39 12.73 -4.41
CA PHE A 218 -8.30 12.46 -3.26
C PHE A 218 -8.36 10.98 -2.79
N MET A 219 -7.66 10.06 -3.45
CA MET A 219 -7.37 8.69 -3.08
C MET A 219 -6.82 8.50 -1.66
N SER A 220 -6.48 9.56 -0.93
CA SER A 220 -6.36 9.56 0.53
C SER A 220 -7.47 8.80 1.28
N PHE A 221 -8.69 8.79 0.72
CA PHE A 221 -9.87 8.08 1.25
C PHE A 221 -9.97 6.61 0.79
N LEU A 222 -9.12 6.17 -0.14
CA LEU A 222 -9.16 4.81 -0.68
C LEU A 222 -8.45 3.83 0.22
N ASN A 223 -9.08 2.68 0.41
CA ASN A 223 -8.49 1.54 1.09
C ASN A 223 -7.32 0.98 0.26
N PRO A 224 -6.07 1.02 0.77
CA PRO A 224 -4.92 0.47 0.05
C PRO A 224 -5.06 -1.02 -0.26
N GLY A 225 -5.77 -1.76 0.58
CA GLY A 225 -6.07 -3.19 0.36
C GLY A 225 -6.97 -3.42 -0.86
N GLU A 226 -7.96 -2.55 -1.10
CA GLU A 226 -8.83 -2.64 -2.28
C GLU A 226 -8.06 -2.27 -3.54
N LEU A 227 -7.25 -1.21 -3.52
CA LEU A 227 -6.38 -0.87 -4.66
C LEU A 227 -5.36 -1.97 -4.97
N LYS A 228 -4.77 -2.59 -3.93
CA LYS A 228 -3.92 -3.77 -4.11
C LYS A 228 -4.69 -4.89 -4.82
N TYR A 229 -5.93 -5.15 -4.38
CA TYR A 229 -6.79 -6.18 -4.97
C TYR A 229 -7.11 -5.90 -6.44
N LEU A 230 -7.49 -4.66 -6.78
CA LEU A 230 -7.78 -4.25 -8.16
C LEU A 230 -6.54 -4.31 -9.05
N ALA A 231 -5.37 -3.91 -8.52
CA ALA A 231 -4.11 -3.89 -9.25
C ALA A 231 -3.55 -5.28 -9.58
N GLN A 232 -3.82 -6.31 -8.76
CA GLN A 232 -3.23 -7.65 -8.91
C GLN A 232 -3.39 -8.29 -10.28
N ASN A 233 -4.45 -7.94 -11.01
CA ASN A 233 -4.76 -8.56 -12.30
C ASN A 233 -5.00 -7.53 -13.41
N MET A 234 -4.55 -6.29 -13.22
CA MET A 234 -4.75 -5.19 -14.17
C MET A 234 -3.56 -5.10 -15.13
N PRO A 235 -3.67 -5.50 -16.42
CA PRO A 235 -2.54 -5.50 -17.36
C PRO A 235 -1.73 -4.19 -17.39
N SER A 236 -2.42 -3.05 -17.43
CA SER A 236 -1.77 -1.73 -17.50
C SER A 236 -0.88 -1.41 -16.29
N MET A 237 -1.17 -1.98 -15.11
CA MET A 237 -0.31 -1.82 -13.94
C MET A 237 1.06 -2.46 -14.14
N TYR A 238 1.10 -3.59 -14.85
CA TYR A 238 2.34 -4.29 -15.16
C TYR A 238 3.12 -3.61 -16.29
N GLU A 239 2.44 -2.90 -17.19
CA GLU A 239 3.04 -2.03 -18.22
C GLU A 239 3.60 -0.71 -17.65
N LEU A 240 3.34 -0.42 -16.37
CA LEU A 240 3.90 0.73 -15.64
C LEU A 240 5.04 0.34 -14.67
N LEU A 241 5.41 -0.94 -14.60
CA LEU A 241 6.56 -1.39 -13.82
C LEU A 241 7.85 -0.82 -14.43
N PRO A 242 8.88 -0.49 -13.61
CA PRO A 242 10.16 -0.09 -14.15
C PRO A 242 10.71 -1.15 -15.10
N SER A 243 11.07 -0.75 -16.31
CA SER A 243 11.49 -1.67 -17.36
C SER A 243 12.90 -2.21 -17.12
N GLN A 244 13.31 -3.22 -17.89
CA GLN A 244 14.70 -3.69 -17.86
C GLN A 244 15.69 -2.56 -18.20
N LYS A 245 15.31 -1.65 -19.10
CA LYS A 245 16.12 -0.48 -19.44
C LYS A 245 16.24 0.48 -18.27
N TYR A 246 15.16 0.73 -17.52
CA TYR A 246 15.23 1.53 -16.29
C TYR A 246 16.29 0.99 -15.33
N VAL A 247 16.25 -0.32 -15.05
CA VAL A 247 17.18 -0.96 -14.12
C VAL A 247 18.63 -0.90 -14.64
N THR A 248 18.81 -1.04 -15.96
CA THR A 248 20.15 -1.03 -16.58
C THR A 248 20.76 0.37 -16.58
N GLU A 249 19.97 1.42 -16.81
CA GLU A 249 20.47 2.80 -16.92
C GLU A 249 20.54 3.52 -15.57
N PHE A 250 19.59 3.26 -14.66
CA PHE A 250 19.41 4.03 -13.43
C PHE A 250 19.59 3.19 -12.15
N GLY A 251 19.81 1.89 -12.29
CA GLY A 251 20.02 0.97 -11.17
C GLY A 251 18.73 0.35 -10.64
N SER A 252 18.89 -0.54 -9.66
CA SER A 252 17.76 -1.23 -9.04
C SER A 252 16.86 -0.27 -8.27
N TYR A 253 15.57 -0.59 -8.25
CA TYR A 253 14.56 0.12 -7.46
C TYR A 253 14.03 -0.75 -6.30
N PHE A 254 14.53 -1.98 -6.15
CA PHE A 254 14.10 -2.90 -5.08
C PHE A 254 15.29 -3.63 -4.47
N TYR A 255 15.44 -3.49 -3.15
CA TYR A 255 16.60 -3.99 -2.41
C TYR A 255 16.13 -4.92 -1.29
N ASP A 256 16.79 -6.07 -1.11
CA ASP A 256 16.58 -6.96 0.02
C ASP A 256 17.87 -7.08 0.84
N ILE A 257 17.99 -6.24 1.87
CA ILE A 257 19.17 -6.29 2.73
C ILE A 257 19.04 -7.40 3.78
N THR A 258 17.91 -8.12 3.88
CA THR A 258 17.80 -9.29 4.77
C THR A 258 18.79 -10.38 4.38
N ASP A 259 19.00 -10.55 3.07
CA ASP A 259 19.94 -11.49 2.47
C ASP A 259 21.13 -10.79 1.77
N ASN A 260 21.40 -9.51 2.09
CA ASN A 260 22.42 -8.67 1.42
C ASN A 260 22.33 -8.72 -0.12
N THR A 261 21.11 -8.78 -0.66
CA THR A 261 20.86 -8.95 -2.10
C THR A 261 20.32 -7.65 -2.71
N ILE A 262 21.02 -7.16 -3.73
CA ILE A 262 20.50 -6.12 -4.63
C ILE A 262 19.86 -6.84 -5.80
N TYR A 263 18.53 -6.76 -5.94
CA TYR A 263 17.86 -7.42 -7.04
C TYR A 263 18.10 -6.68 -8.35
N ASP A 264 18.56 -7.38 -9.37
CA ASP A 264 18.46 -6.91 -10.74
C ASP A 264 17.00 -7.02 -11.24
N TYR A 265 16.77 -6.77 -12.53
CA TYR A 265 15.43 -6.85 -13.11
C TYR A 265 14.80 -8.25 -12.94
N ALA A 266 15.57 -9.31 -13.18
CA ALA A 266 15.11 -10.69 -13.04
C ALA A 266 14.84 -11.07 -11.59
N GLY A 267 15.71 -10.66 -10.66
CA GLY A 267 15.54 -10.82 -9.22
C GLY A 267 14.28 -10.13 -8.72
N THR A 268 14.02 -8.90 -9.18
CA THR A 268 12.83 -8.14 -8.79
C THR A 268 11.57 -8.81 -9.30
N LYS A 269 11.55 -9.25 -10.56
CA LYS A 269 10.44 -10.02 -11.14
C LYS A 269 10.16 -11.32 -10.37
N ASN A 270 11.20 -12.06 -10.01
CA ASN A 270 11.08 -13.29 -9.23
C ASN A 270 10.50 -13.01 -7.84
N PHE A 271 10.97 -11.94 -7.19
CA PHE A 271 10.43 -11.50 -5.91
C PHE A 271 8.96 -11.13 -6.01
N LEU A 272 8.57 -10.30 -6.99
CA LEU A 272 7.16 -9.92 -7.21
C LEU A 272 6.27 -11.16 -7.41
N THR A 273 6.73 -12.13 -8.20
CA THR A 273 6.03 -13.40 -8.41
C THR A 273 5.87 -14.18 -7.09
N ALA A 274 6.94 -14.29 -6.30
CA ALA A 274 6.90 -14.96 -4.99
C ALA A 274 5.99 -14.23 -3.98
N ALA A 275 5.88 -12.90 -4.10
CA ALA A 275 4.98 -12.07 -3.30
C ALA A 275 3.51 -12.12 -3.77
N GLY A 276 3.20 -12.86 -4.83
CA GLY A 276 1.84 -13.12 -5.30
C GLY A 276 1.39 -12.29 -6.51
N ALA A 277 2.29 -11.51 -7.13
CA ALA A 277 1.97 -10.81 -8.36
C ALA A 277 1.71 -11.79 -9.52
N ASN A 278 0.82 -11.41 -10.43
CA ASN A 278 0.44 -12.24 -11.57
C ASN A 278 1.60 -12.45 -12.55
N ALA A 279 2.11 -13.68 -12.62
CA ALA A 279 3.26 -14.04 -13.46
C ALA A 279 3.01 -13.83 -14.96
N SER A 280 1.78 -14.09 -15.43
CA SER A 280 1.43 -13.90 -16.84
C SER A 280 1.40 -12.41 -17.20
N LEU A 281 0.95 -11.56 -16.29
CA LEU A 281 0.94 -10.11 -16.50
C LEU A 281 2.34 -9.48 -16.32
N LEU A 282 3.20 -10.02 -15.47
CA LEU A 282 4.63 -9.66 -15.43
C LEU A 282 5.30 -9.91 -16.78
N GLN A 283 5.01 -11.05 -17.42
CA GLN A 283 5.51 -11.34 -18.76
C GLN A 283 4.88 -10.41 -19.82
N LEU A 284 3.61 -10.04 -19.65
CA LEU A 284 2.93 -9.08 -20.51
C LEU A 284 3.61 -7.72 -20.48
N GLY A 285 3.89 -7.18 -19.29
CA GLY A 285 4.59 -5.90 -19.11
C GLY A 285 6.02 -5.93 -19.66
N GLU A 286 6.75 -7.02 -19.44
CA GLU A 286 8.08 -7.24 -20.04
C GLU A 286 8.02 -7.23 -21.58
N SER A 287 7.01 -7.87 -22.18
CA SER A 287 6.80 -7.85 -23.62
C SER A 287 6.39 -6.47 -24.15
N PHE A 288 5.67 -5.68 -23.35
CA PHE A 288 5.26 -4.33 -23.70
C PHE A 288 6.47 -3.38 -23.78
N HIS A 289 7.37 -3.47 -22.80
CA HIS A 289 8.67 -2.77 -22.77
C HIS A 289 9.71 -3.37 -23.74
N SER A 290 9.29 -3.54 -25.00
CA SER A 290 10.18 -3.92 -26.09
C SER A 290 11.22 -2.84 -26.39
N ASP A 291 12.29 -3.21 -27.11
CA ASP A 291 13.30 -2.24 -27.57
C ASP A 291 12.68 -1.09 -28.38
N ALA A 292 11.64 -1.36 -29.17
CA ALA A 292 10.94 -0.34 -29.96
C ALA A 292 10.12 0.63 -29.09
N MET A 293 9.60 0.17 -27.95
CA MET A 293 8.91 1.01 -26.98
C MET A 293 9.92 1.84 -26.18
N ASP A 294 10.94 1.21 -25.61
CA ASP A 294 11.88 1.86 -24.69
C ASP A 294 12.99 2.67 -25.38
N ASN A 295 13.27 2.38 -26.66
CA ASN A 295 14.14 3.16 -27.55
C ASN A 295 13.36 3.75 -28.74
N PHE A 296 12.18 4.29 -28.44
CA PHE A 296 11.25 4.78 -29.45
C PHE A 296 11.88 5.80 -30.41
N ASN A 297 11.61 5.62 -31.70
CA ASN A 297 12.09 6.51 -32.75
C ASN A 297 11.06 7.62 -33.04
N PHE A 298 11.40 8.85 -32.64
CA PHE A 298 10.55 10.04 -32.85
C PHE A 298 10.70 10.69 -34.25
N THR A 299 11.47 10.09 -35.16
CA THR A 299 11.66 10.64 -36.51
C THR A 299 10.32 10.80 -37.24
N GLY A 300 10.07 12.01 -37.73
CA GLY A 300 8.85 12.33 -38.49
C GLY A 300 7.66 12.78 -37.64
N VAL A 301 7.83 12.95 -36.33
CA VAL A 301 6.85 13.58 -35.43
C VAL A 301 7.49 14.78 -34.75
N ASP A 302 6.77 15.89 -34.64
CA ASP A 302 7.21 17.02 -33.85
C ASP A 302 6.88 16.78 -32.36
N THR A 303 7.87 16.32 -31.59
CA THR A 303 7.65 15.82 -30.21
C THR A 303 8.18 16.78 -29.16
N TYR A 304 7.42 16.97 -28.09
CA TYR A 304 7.74 17.79 -26.92
C TYR A 304 7.50 17.00 -25.64
N ASN A 305 8.28 17.27 -24.59
CA ASN A 305 8.17 16.57 -23.32
C ASN A 305 8.13 17.57 -22.15
N ILE A 306 7.02 17.55 -21.39
CA ILE A 306 6.83 18.37 -20.18
C ILE A 306 6.94 17.45 -18.97
N VAL A 307 7.95 17.69 -18.14
CA VAL A 307 8.39 16.80 -17.05
C VAL A 307 8.35 17.54 -15.72
N GLY A 308 7.65 17.00 -14.73
CA GLY A 308 7.78 17.49 -13.35
C GLY A 308 9.09 17.01 -12.74
N CYS A 309 9.81 17.88 -12.03
CA CYS A 309 11.22 17.57 -11.75
C CYS A 309 11.80 17.93 -10.38
N ASP A 310 11.10 18.63 -9.50
CA ASP A 310 11.60 19.05 -8.19
C ASP A 310 10.79 18.52 -7.01
N THR A 311 9.94 17.51 -7.26
CA THR A 311 9.13 16.87 -6.23
C THR A 311 9.76 15.54 -5.80
N ALA A 312 9.89 15.33 -4.48
CA ALA A 312 10.38 14.08 -3.94
C ALA A 312 9.48 12.91 -4.36
N THR A 313 10.06 11.98 -5.11
CA THR A 313 9.36 10.89 -5.80
C THR A 313 9.96 9.55 -5.39
N LEU A 314 9.13 8.52 -5.17
CA LEU A 314 9.61 7.20 -4.78
C LEU A 314 10.56 6.62 -5.87
N GLY A 315 11.83 6.48 -5.52
CA GLY A 315 12.87 5.94 -6.40
C GLY A 315 13.25 4.50 -6.09
N LYS A 316 13.17 4.08 -4.82
CA LYS A 316 13.51 2.72 -4.39
C LYS A 316 12.75 2.28 -3.13
N VAL A 317 12.53 0.98 -3.01
CA VAL A 317 12.03 0.28 -1.81
C VAL A 317 13.11 -0.66 -1.29
N ILE A 318 13.35 -0.66 0.02
CA ILE A 318 14.41 -1.43 0.68
C ILE A 318 13.80 -2.28 1.78
N MET A 319 13.96 -3.60 1.74
CA MET A 319 13.53 -4.50 2.81
C MET A 319 14.67 -4.70 3.81
N LYS A 320 14.46 -4.27 5.06
CA LYS A 320 15.52 -4.23 6.08
C LYS A 320 15.62 -5.47 6.96
N LYS A 321 14.48 -5.97 7.42
CA LYS A 321 14.43 -7.01 8.45
C LYS A 321 13.19 -7.85 8.28
N ASN A 322 13.32 -9.17 8.43
CA ASN A 322 12.20 -10.08 8.56
C ASN A 322 12.20 -10.62 10.00
N LYS A 323 11.34 -10.07 10.88
CA LYS A 323 10.97 -10.79 12.11
C LYS A 323 10.00 -11.89 11.68
N PHE A 324 9.96 -13.03 12.37
CA PHE A 324 9.07 -14.19 12.09
C PHE A 324 7.58 -13.87 11.72
N ILE A 325 7.10 -12.63 11.91
CA ILE A 325 5.75 -12.14 11.59
C ILE A 325 5.73 -10.75 10.90
N GLU A 326 6.76 -9.90 11.01
CA GLU A 326 6.72 -8.50 10.53
C GLU A 326 8.02 -8.08 9.82
N THR A 327 7.88 -7.50 8.62
CA THR A 327 8.99 -7.01 7.80
C THR A 327 9.10 -5.50 7.92
N GLU A 328 10.30 -5.00 8.19
CA GLU A 328 10.62 -3.57 8.22
C GLU A 328 11.11 -3.13 6.84
N TYR A 329 10.60 -2.00 6.34
CA TYR A 329 10.93 -1.43 5.05
C TYR A 329 11.55 -0.04 5.19
N ASP A 330 12.30 0.39 4.20
CA ASP A 330 12.76 1.76 4.02
C ASP A 330 12.52 2.19 2.56
N ILE A 331 12.57 3.49 2.30
CA ILE A 331 12.41 4.03 0.95
C ILE A 331 13.50 5.05 0.62
N GLY A 332 13.77 5.22 -0.66
CA GLY A 332 14.58 6.33 -1.16
C GLY A 332 13.78 7.21 -2.11
N PHE A 333 13.80 8.52 -1.84
CA PHE A 333 13.25 9.53 -2.73
C PHE A 333 14.29 9.98 -3.75
N VAL A 334 13.82 10.32 -4.95
CA VAL A 334 14.57 10.93 -6.06
C VAL A 334 13.77 12.10 -6.63
N ALA A 335 14.38 12.92 -7.47
CA ALA A 335 13.70 14.01 -8.16
C ALA A 335 12.64 13.47 -9.13
N GLY A 336 11.54 14.21 -9.32
CA GLY A 336 10.43 13.82 -10.19
C GLY A 336 9.19 14.69 -9.95
N ASP A 337 8.01 14.11 -10.15
CA ASP A 337 6.70 14.78 -10.05
C ASP A 337 5.80 14.23 -8.92
N GLY A 338 6.36 13.41 -8.03
CA GLY A 338 5.66 12.72 -6.94
C GLY A 338 5.15 11.31 -7.30
N THR A 339 5.13 10.97 -8.59
CA THR A 339 4.76 9.64 -9.09
C THR A 339 5.82 9.05 -10.01
N VAL A 340 6.35 9.82 -10.95
CA VAL A 340 7.32 9.39 -11.97
C VAL A 340 8.69 9.98 -11.64
N PRO A 341 9.71 9.13 -11.41
CA PRO A 341 11.08 9.61 -11.27
C PRO A 341 11.54 10.40 -12.51
N LEU A 342 12.28 11.48 -12.28
CA LEU A 342 12.85 12.32 -13.33
C LEU A 342 13.63 11.49 -14.37
N SER A 343 14.39 10.50 -13.91
CA SER A 343 15.14 9.57 -14.75
C SER A 343 14.26 8.82 -15.77
N SER A 344 13.06 8.37 -15.36
CA SER A 344 12.10 7.73 -16.26
C SER A 344 11.43 8.73 -17.19
N ALA A 345 11.06 9.91 -16.68
CA ALA A 345 10.37 10.93 -17.46
C ALA A 345 11.24 11.58 -18.56
N VAL A 346 12.57 11.60 -18.39
CA VAL A 346 13.52 12.15 -19.38
C VAL A 346 14.16 11.08 -20.26
N ALA A 347 13.81 9.80 -20.08
CA ALA A 347 14.34 8.68 -20.85
C ALA A 347 13.73 8.61 -22.27
N ILE A 348 13.92 9.70 -23.02
CA ILE A 348 13.39 9.93 -24.36
C ILE A 348 14.47 10.61 -25.21
N ASN A 349 14.56 10.24 -26.49
CA ASN A 349 15.54 10.79 -27.41
C ASN A 349 14.91 11.85 -28.34
N ILE A 350 14.76 13.07 -27.82
CA ILE A 350 14.29 14.26 -28.56
C ILE A 350 15.24 15.44 -28.33
N PRO A 351 15.22 16.49 -29.17
CA PRO A 351 16.04 17.69 -28.95
C PRO A 351 15.83 18.32 -27.56
N GLU A 352 16.91 18.75 -26.91
CA GLU A 352 16.89 19.33 -25.56
C GLU A 352 16.01 20.59 -25.46
N ASP A 353 15.95 21.39 -26.53
CA ASP A 353 15.11 22.60 -26.63
C ASP A 353 13.61 22.29 -26.72
N LYS A 354 13.22 21.01 -26.71
CA LYS A 354 11.82 20.53 -26.64
C LYS A 354 11.49 19.78 -25.36
N ILE A 355 12.42 19.77 -24.40
CA ILE A 355 12.19 19.26 -23.06
C ILE A 355 11.98 20.44 -22.12
N PHE A 356 10.88 20.41 -21.37
CA PHE A 356 10.48 21.45 -20.43
C PHE A 356 10.33 20.84 -19.04
N TYR A 357 11.08 21.37 -18.10
CA TYR A 357 11.08 20.96 -16.72
C TYR A 357 10.19 21.89 -15.91
N ALA A 358 9.10 21.35 -15.39
CA ALA A 358 8.15 22.07 -14.55
C ALA A 358 8.44 21.81 -13.06
N LYS A 359 8.51 22.91 -12.31
CA LYS A 359 8.76 22.96 -10.87
C LYS A 359 7.48 23.19 -10.09
N ASP A 360 7.45 22.75 -8.84
CA ASP A 360 6.31 22.84 -7.93
C ASP A 360 5.03 22.20 -8.51
N VAL A 361 5.17 21.00 -9.07
CA VAL A 361 4.08 20.30 -9.78
C VAL A 361 3.59 19.07 -9.04
N GLU A 362 2.35 18.69 -9.31
CA GLU A 362 1.76 17.44 -8.82
C GLU A 362 1.32 16.61 -10.02
N HIS A 363 1.81 15.37 -10.12
CA HIS A 363 1.62 14.49 -11.28
C HIS A 363 0.18 14.50 -11.82
N ALA A 364 -0.83 14.31 -10.96
CA ALA A 364 -2.22 14.18 -11.39
C ALA A 364 -2.77 15.41 -12.12
N THR A 365 -2.36 16.60 -11.67
CA THR A 365 -2.94 17.89 -12.08
C THR A 365 -2.09 18.63 -13.10
N MET A 366 -0.90 18.11 -13.44
CA MET A 366 0.06 18.76 -14.33
C MET A 366 -0.59 19.38 -15.56
N SER A 367 -1.42 18.62 -16.28
CA SER A 367 -2.10 19.10 -17.50
C SER A 367 -2.95 20.35 -17.29
N SER A 368 -3.50 20.56 -16.10
CA SER A 368 -4.37 21.71 -15.77
C SER A 368 -3.70 22.79 -14.90
N GLN A 369 -2.45 22.58 -14.48
CA GLN A 369 -1.67 23.62 -13.80
C GLN A 369 -1.39 24.80 -14.73
N LEU A 370 -1.43 26.02 -14.19
CA LEU A 370 -1.50 27.28 -14.95
C LEU A 370 -0.42 27.41 -16.04
N ASN A 371 0.85 27.28 -15.67
CA ASN A 371 1.95 27.51 -16.61
C ASN A 371 2.10 26.34 -17.60
N ILE A 372 1.75 25.11 -17.18
CA ILE A 372 1.79 23.93 -18.06
C ILE A 372 0.71 24.00 -19.13
N LYS A 373 -0.54 24.33 -18.79
CA LYS A 373 -1.61 24.43 -19.80
C LYS A 373 -1.37 25.56 -20.80
N GLN A 374 -0.78 26.67 -20.35
CA GLN A 374 -0.37 27.76 -21.23
C GLN A 374 0.78 27.34 -22.15
N LEU A 375 1.78 26.62 -21.63
CA LEU A 375 2.85 26.05 -22.45
C LEU A 375 2.32 25.06 -23.49
N ILE A 376 1.41 24.16 -23.11
CA ILE A 376 0.80 23.19 -24.05
C ILE A 376 0.15 23.94 -25.23
N THR A 377 -0.69 24.92 -24.95
CA THR A 377 -1.35 25.69 -26.03
C THR A 377 -0.39 26.50 -26.87
N GLN A 378 0.69 27.03 -26.30
CA GLN A 378 1.78 27.67 -27.05
C GLN A 378 2.49 26.69 -27.99
N ILE A 379 2.83 25.49 -27.51
CA ILE A 379 3.46 24.44 -28.31
C ILE A 379 2.56 24.06 -29.50
N ILE A 380 1.25 23.88 -29.25
CA ILE A 380 0.27 23.60 -30.31
C ILE A 380 0.23 24.73 -31.34
N ALA A 381 0.32 25.99 -30.91
CA ALA A 381 0.41 27.16 -31.78
C ALA A 381 1.79 27.35 -32.47
N GLY A 382 2.79 26.52 -32.15
CA GLY A 382 4.14 26.59 -32.72
C GLY A 382 5.08 27.57 -32.01
N HIS A 383 4.86 27.82 -30.72
CA HIS A 383 5.67 28.68 -29.86
C HIS A 383 6.27 27.89 -28.69
N THR A 384 7.52 28.18 -28.34
CA THR A 384 8.26 27.50 -27.26
C THR A 384 8.92 28.49 -26.29
N ASP A 385 8.55 29.78 -26.34
CA ASP A 385 9.10 30.78 -25.45
C ASP A 385 8.57 30.61 -24.01
N ILE A 386 9.48 30.25 -23.11
CA ILE A 386 9.17 30.04 -21.70
C ILE A 386 9.54 31.22 -20.80
N SER A 387 10.00 32.34 -21.36
CA SER A 387 10.49 33.50 -20.57
C SER A 387 9.45 34.07 -19.59
N GLN A 388 8.17 33.83 -19.85
CA GLN A 388 7.05 34.23 -18.98
C GLN A 388 6.76 33.27 -17.82
N PHE A 389 7.28 32.04 -17.86
CA PHE A 389 6.98 30.99 -16.88
C PHE A 389 8.06 30.92 -15.81
N SER A 390 7.75 31.35 -14.59
CA SER A 390 8.73 31.34 -13.49
C SER A 390 9.09 29.93 -12.97
N ASN A 391 8.20 28.96 -13.16
CA ASN A 391 8.38 27.59 -12.69
C ASN A 391 8.67 26.59 -13.83
N ILE A 392 8.94 27.05 -15.06
CA ILE A 392 9.33 26.18 -16.17
C ILE A 392 10.74 26.56 -16.61
N THR A 393 11.59 25.56 -16.84
CA THR A 393 12.97 25.72 -17.28
C THR A 393 13.33 24.63 -18.30
N GLN A 394 14.42 24.82 -19.05
CA GLN A 394 15.02 23.78 -19.90
C GLN A 394 16.39 23.33 -19.36
N ASP A 395 16.79 23.86 -18.21
CA ASP A 395 18.01 23.47 -17.52
C ASP A 395 17.71 22.40 -16.46
N ILE A 396 18.08 21.15 -16.77
CA ILE A 396 17.89 20.01 -15.87
C ILE A 396 18.59 20.18 -14.52
N ASN A 397 19.64 21.00 -14.43
CA ASN A 397 20.34 21.22 -13.15
C ASN A 397 19.49 22.00 -12.13
N GLN A 398 18.39 22.61 -12.57
CA GLN A 398 17.41 23.24 -11.68
C GLN A 398 16.38 22.25 -11.12
N CYS A 399 16.40 20.99 -11.56
CA CYS A 399 15.53 19.93 -11.07
C CYS A 399 16.10 19.32 -9.79
N VAL A 400 16.00 20.12 -8.73
CA VAL A 400 16.52 19.77 -7.41
C VAL A 400 15.43 19.92 -6.35
N PHE A 401 15.27 18.90 -5.53
CA PHE A 401 14.44 18.96 -4.32
C PHE A 401 15.33 19.04 -3.08
N ASN A 402 14.95 19.92 -2.16
CA ASN A 402 15.69 20.18 -0.92
C ASN A 402 14.70 20.14 0.24
N GLY A 403 15.10 19.54 1.36
CA GLY A 403 14.18 19.35 2.47
C GLY A 403 14.69 18.36 3.50
N GLN A 404 13.76 17.74 4.21
CA GLN A 404 14.04 16.71 5.19
C GLN A 404 13.12 15.52 4.99
N ILE A 405 13.65 14.32 5.22
CA ILE A 405 12.87 13.08 5.26
C ILE A 405 12.75 12.66 6.71
N VAL A 406 11.54 12.41 7.17
CA VAL A 406 11.26 11.80 8.47
C VAL A 406 10.76 10.38 8.22
N SER A 407 11.56 9.39 8.61
CA SER A 407 11.23 7.97 8.54
C SER A 407 10.93 7.44 9.94
N LEU A 408 9.77 6.80 10.09
CA LEU A 408 9.26 6.34 11.36
C LEU A 408 8.90 4.85 11.28
N TYR A 409 9.44 4.09 12.21
CA TYR A 409 9.25 2.65 12.30
C TYR A 409 8.40 2.35 13.53
N SER A 410 7.30 1.62 13.34
CA SER A 410 6.17 1.46 14.27
C SER A 410 6.50 0.91 15.67
N PRO A 411 5.56 0.99 16.66
CA PRO A 411 4.13 1.29 16.58
C PRO A 411 3.77 2.75 16.93
N VAL A 412 3.90 3.64 15.97
CA VAL A 412 3.64 5.08 16.13
C VAL A 412 3.03 5.63 14.85
N ASP A 413 2.04 6.49 14.98
CA ASP A 413 1.51 7.29 13.89
C ASP A 413 2.28 8.60 13.76
N LEU A 414 2.26 9.17 12.55
CA LEU A 414 3.05 10.33 12.16
C LEU A 414 2.11 11.43 11.70
N HIS A 415 2.17 12.56 12.37
CA HIS A 415 1.42 13.76 12.04
C HIS A 415 2.38 14.93 11.86
N VAL A 416 2.25 15.65 10.75
CA VAL A 416 3.04 16.85 10.49
C VAL A 416 2.11 18.00 10.20
N TYR A 417 2.35 19.12 10.87
CA TYR A 417 1.62 20.37 10.64
C TYR A 417 2.57 21.46 10.17
N ASP A 418 2.17 22.23 9.16
CA ASP A 418 2.85 23.47 8.80
C ASP A 418 2.34 24.67 9.62
N SER A 419 2.97 25.84 9.43
CA SER A 419 2.58 27.07 10.13
C SER A 419 1.16 27.58 9.80
N SER A 420 0.58 27.10 8.70
CA SER A 420 -0.78 27.45 8.27
C SER A 420 -1.83 26.48 8.82
N GLY A 421 -1.40 25.45 9.56
CA GLY A 421 -2.27 24.39 10.08
C GLY A 421 -2.61 23.31 9.05
N ASN A 422 -1.97 23.31 7.87
CA ASN A 422 -2.11 22.19 6.93
C ASN A 422 -1.45 20.95 7.53
N HIS A 423 -2.05 19.79 7.29
CA HIS A 423 -1.65 18.52 7.88
C HIS A 423 -1.21 17.51 6.82
N VAL A 424 -0.16 16.74 7.15
CA VAL A 424 0.25 15.51 6.46
C VAL A 424 0.32 14.39 7.50
N GLY A 425 -0.37 13.28 7.23
CA GLY A 425 -0.43 12.15 8.15
C GLY A 425 -1.79 11.50 8.15
N VAL A 426 -1.92 10.40 8.90
CA VAL A 426 -3.20 9.71 9.09
C VAL A 426 -4.14 10.65 9.88
N ASN A 427 -5.40 10.78 9.50
CA ASN A 427 -6.38 11.56 10.25
C ASN A 427 -7.22 10.66 11.17
N ALA A 428 -8.17 11.25 11.92
CA ALA A 428 -9.03 10.52 12.85
C ALA A 428 -9.89 9.42 12.19
N ASN A 429 -10.07 9.46 10.87
CA ASN A 429 -10.82 8.47 10.10
C ASN A 429 -9.92 7.33 9.57
N GLY A 430 -8.60 7.42 9.75
CA GLY A 430 -7.62 6.50 9.17
C GLY A 430 -7.18 6.87 7.75
N ASP A 431 -7.66 7.99 7.20
CA ASP A 431 -7.31 8.47 5.86
C ASP A 431 -5.99 9.23 5.90
N ILE A 432 -5.20 9.14 4.84
CA ILE A 432 -3.91 9.85 4.76
C ILE A 432 -4.14 11.26 4.21
N GLU A 433 -4.01 12.29 5.03
CA GLU A 433 -4.04 13.68 4.57
C GLU A 433 -2.68 14.09 4.01
N THR A 434 -2.68 14.91 2.96
CA THR A 434 -1.45 15.40 2.32
C THR A 434 -1.51 16.89 1.95
N ASN A 435 -2.07 17.70 2.86
CA ASN A 435 -2.45 19.09 2.60
C ASN A 435 -1.28 20.09 2.64
N ILE A 436 -0.10 19.68 3.09
CA ILE A 436 1.10 20.52 3.06
C ILE A 436 1.65 20.55 1.62
N PRO A 437 1.76 21.72 0.97
CA PRO A 437 2.29 21.83 -0.39
C PRO A 437 3.72 21.27 -0.53
N GLY A 438 3.95 20.48 -1.57
CA GLY A 438 5.26 19.85 -1.86
C GLY A 438 5.66 18.71 -0.92
N ALA A 439 4.90 18.43 0.15
CA ALA A 439 5.16 17.29 1.02
C ALA A 439 4.71 15.98 0.36
N THR A 440 5.49 14.92 0.56
CA THR A 440 5.17 13.56 0.11
C THR A 440 5.03 12.66 1.32
N TYR A 441 3.98 11.83 1.37
CA TYR A 441 3.77 10.84 2.42
C TYR A 441 3.68 9.46 1.80
N GLU A 442 4.47 8.52 2.31
CA GLU A 442 4.51 7.14 1.87
C GLU A 442 4.42 6.23 3.11
N GLN A 443 3.65 5.15 2.99
CA GLN A 443 3.50 4.13 4.03
C GLN A 443 3.68 2.74 3.42
N ILE A 444 4.46 1.89 4.08
CA ILE A 444 4.66 0.48 3.73
C ILE A 444 4.46 -0.35 5.00
N GLY A 445 3.38 -1.13 5.03
CA GLY A 445 2.99 -1.83 6.25
C GLY A 445 2.75 -0.85 7.39
N THR A 446 3.56 -0.95 8.43
CA THR A 446 3.49 -0.12 9.63
C THR A 446 4.50 1.04 9.60
N ASP A 447 5.43 1.05 8.64
CA ASP A 447 6.48 2.06 8.49
C ASP A 447 5.99 3.25 7.66
N LYS A 448 6.40 4.46 8.09
CA LYS A 448 5.89 5.73 7.56
C LYS A 448 7.05 6.64 7.18
N PHE A 449 6.90 7.33 6.06
CA PHE A 449 7.94 8.19 5.49
C PHE A 449 7.30 9.47 5.00
N VAL A 450 7.81 10.61 5.44
CA VAL A 450 7.38 11.92 4.94
C VAL A 450 8.58 12.71 4.46
N PHE A 451 8.47 13.23 3.24
CA PHE A 451 9.36 14.29 2.76
C PHE A 451 8.72 15.64 3.03
N LEU A 452 9.48 16.53 3.64
CA LEU A 452 9.09 17.89 4.00
C LEU A 452 10.01 18.88 3.25
N PRO A 453 9.48 19.68 2.32
CA PRO A 453 10.29 20.58 1.51
C PRO A 453 10.77 21.78 2.34
N ASN A 454 12.01 22.24 2.16
CA ASN A 454 12.49 23.45 2.84
C ASN A 454 12.14 24.71 2.04
N ILE A 455 10.84 24.90 1.74
CA ILE A 455 10.36 26.06 0.98
C ILE A 455 10.25 27.26 1.91
N ASN A 456 10.93 28.36 1.59
CA ASN A 456 10.82 29.66 2.28
C ASN A 456 11.08 29.64 3.80
N GLY A 457 11.90 28.71 4.29
CA GLY A 457 12.15 28.55 5.73
C GLY A 457 10.94 28.02 6.50
N ALA A 458 10.10 27.21 5.85
CA ALA A 458 8.94 26.56 6.46
C ALA A 458 9.35 25.81 7.73
N THR A 459 8.58 26.01 8.80
CA THR A 459 8.73 25.29 10.06
C THR A 459 7.62 24.26 10.19
N TYR A 460 7.98 23.04 10.55
CA TYR A 460 7.05 21.94 10.73
C TYR A 460 6.95 21.54 12.20
N ASN A 461 5.74 21.24 12.63
CA ASN A 461 5.45 20.60 13.90
C ASN A 461 5.20 19.11 13.64
N VAL A 462 6.17 18.27 13.99
CA VAL A 462 6.09 16.82 13.83
C VAL A 462 5.67 16.20 15.15
N GLN A 463 4.54 15.51 15.14
CA GLN A 463 3.92 14.84 16.28
C GLN A 463 3.81 13.35 16.00
N LEU A 464 4.11 12.55 17.02
CA LEU A 464 4.09 11.10 16.95
C LEU A 464 3.20 10.57 18.07
N ASP A 465 2.23 9.73 17.72
CA ASP A 465 1.28 9.15 18.67
C ASP A 465 1.48 7.64 18.76
N GLY A 466 1.66 7.13 19.98
CA GLY A 466 1.85 5.70 20.22
C GLY A 466 0.60 4.91 19.90
N THR A 467 0.75 3.82 19.14
CA THR A 467 -0.38 2.98 18.70
C THR A 467 -0.36 1.57 19.32
N GLY A 468 0.65 1.27 20.13
CA GLY A 468 0.80 -0.02 20.79
C GLY A 468 2.04 -0.09 21.67
N ASP A 469 2.16 -1.19 22.41
CA ASP A 469 3.33 -1.45 23.24
C ASP A 469 4.50 -1.96 22.39
N GLY A 470 5.67 -1.35 22.57
CA GLY A 470 6.89 -1.79 21.89
C GLY A 470 7.99 -0.74 21.93
N THR A 471 8.74 -0.68 20.84
CA THR A 471 9.76 0.34 20.61
C THR A 471 9.63 0.88 19.20
N PHE A 472 9.73 2.18 19.02
CA PHE A 472 9.80 2.81 17.70
C PHE A 472 11.23 3.29 17.41
N SER A 473 11.53 3.44 16.12
CA SER A 473 12.75 4.09 15.66
C SER A 473 12.38 5.30 14.80
N LEU A 474 13.21 6.33 14.86
CA LEU A 474 13.03 7.57 14.09
C LEU A 474 14.32 7.92 13.36
N ARG A 475 14.22 8.24 12.07
CA ARG A 475 15.29 8.84 11.27
C ARG A 475 14.84 10.19 10.76
N VAL A 476 15.73 11.17 10.87
CA VAL A 476 15.56 12.49 10.24
C VAL A 476 16.75 12.73 9.34
N ALA A 477 16.53 12.70 8.03
CA ALA A 477 17.55 12.91 7.02
C ALA A 477 17.41 14.31 6.40
N LYS A 478 18.54 14.97 6.13
CA LYS A 478 18.60 16.20 5.34
C LYS A 478 18.86 15.86 3.89
N VAL A 479 18.10 16.48 2.99
CA VAL A 479 18.25 16.36 1.55
C VAL A 479 18.69 17.69 0.96
N GLU A 480 19.81 17.68 0.25
CA GLU A 480 20.31 18.83 -0.52
C GLU A 480 20.70 18.36 -1.91
N ASN A 481 20.24 19.06 -2.94
CA ASN A 481 20.49 18.73 -4.35
C ASN A 481 20.19 17.26 -4.68
N ASN A 482 19.01 16.78 -4.29
CA ASN A 482 18.52 15.41 -4.51
C ASN A 482 19.21 14.31 -3.68
N GLU A 483 20.22 14.64 -2.87
CA GLU A 483 21.01 13.67 -2.13
C GLU A 483 20.84 13.82 -0.62
N VAL A 484 20.84 12.69 0.09
CA VAL A 484 20.86 12.69 1.55
C VAL A 484 22.25 13.08 2.04
N THR A 485 22.36 14.22 2.72
CA THR A 485 23.66 14.75 3.17
C THR A 485 23.99 14.43 4.62
N ALA A 486 22.98 14.21 5.46
CA ALA A 486 23.16 13.78 6.85
C ALA A 486 21.88 13.13 7.40
N THR A 487 22.03 12.22 8.37
CA THR A 487 20.89 11.57 9.05
C THR A 487 21.09 11.53 10.56
N ALA A 488 20.06 11.91 11.32
CA ALA A 488 19.97 11.64 12.76
C ALA A 488 19.13 10.39 12.96
N TYR A 489 19.65 9.45 13.75
CA TYR A 489 19.00 8.19 14.07
C TYR A 489 18.72 8.09 15.57
N TYR A 490 17.46 7.83 15.91
CA TYR A 490 16.98 7.51 17.25
C TYR A 490 16.50 6.06 17.23
N SER A 491 17.16 5.20 18.00
CA SER A 491 16.98 3.75 17.97
C SER A 491 16.24 3.24 19.20
N ASP A 492 15.24 2.40 18.98
CA ASP A 492 14.51 1.60 19.99
C ASP A 492 13.95 2.42 21.17
N ILE A 493 13.22 3.48 20.86
CA ILE A 493 12.56 4.34 21.84
C ILE A 493 11.30 3.62 22.35
N PRO A 494 11.16 3.35 23.66
CA PRO A 494 9.97 2.69 24.19
C PRO A 494 8.69 3.47 23.87
N VAL A 495 7.59 2.75 23.64
CA VAL A 495 6.28 3.35 23.34
C VAL A 495 5.15 2.44 23.84
N SER A 496 4.03 3.07 24.18
CA SER A 496 2.73 2.47 24.50
C SER A 496 1.62 3.32 23.86
N GLU A 497 0.37 2.86 23.91
CA GLU A 497 -0.79 3.67 23.45
C GLU A 497 -0.97 5.00 24.20
N ALA A 498 -0.35 5.15 25.38
CA ALA A 498 -0.37 6.41 26.14
C ALA A 498 0.79 7.35 25.76
N SER A 499 1.77 6.87 25.01
CA SER A 499 2.97 7.64 24.68
C SER A 499 2.68 8.66 23.57
N ALA A 500 3.26 9.85 23.69
CA ALA A 500 3.28 10.86 22.64
C ALA A 500 4.70 11.39 22.47
N ALA A 501 5.07 11.84 21.28
CA ALA A 501 6.37 12.44 21.03
C ALA A 501 6.28 13.61 20.04
N THR A 502 7.24 14.52 20.15
CA THR A 502 7.39 15.66 19.25
C THR A 502 8.81 15.71 18.70
N VAL A 503 8.94 16.09 17.44
CA VAL A 503 10.25 16.27 16.78
C VAL A 503 10.40 17.72 16.37
N THR A 504 11.38 18.40 16.96
CA THR A 504 11.81 19.72 16.53
C THR A 504 12.89 19.55 15.46
N LEU A 505 12.53 19.80 14.21
CA LEU A 505 13.44 19.74 13.08
C LEU A 505 14.40 20.93 13.08
N ALA A 506 15.65 20.70 12.69
CA ALA A 506 16.67 21.74 12.56
C ALA A 506 17.44 21.60 11.24
N ASP A 507 17.94 22.73 10.71
CA ASP A 507 18.76 22.76 9.48
C ASP A 507 20.05 21.94 9.63
N SER A 508 20.66 22.01 10.82
CA SER A 508 21.72 21.08 11.20
C SER A 508 21.10 19.88 11.89
N ILE A 509 21.21 18.72 11.27
CA ILE A 509 20.64 17.46 11.75
C ILE A 509 21.11 17.09 13.16
N SER A 510 22.31 17.52 13.56
CA SER A 510 22.83 17.34 14.93
C SER A 510 22.04 18.10 16.01
N ASN A 511 21.25 19.11 15.63
CA ASN A 511 20.42 19.91 16.51
C ASN A 511 18.93 19.51 16.48
N THR A 512 18.55 18.52 15.67
CA THR A 512 17.19 17.98 15.70
C THR A 512 16.93 17.37 17.08
N VAL A 513 15.79 17.67 17.70
CA VAL A 513 15.45 17.20 19.04
C VAL A 513 14.18 16.36 19.00
N LEU A 514 14.28 15.11 19.47
CA LEU A 514 13.12 14.28 19.81
C LEU A 514 12.78 14.47 21.29
N GLN A 515 11.51 14.71 21.62
CA GLN A 515 11.01 14.69 22.98
C GLN A 515 9.85 13.71 23.11
N VAL A 516 9.83 12.93 24.19
CA VAL A 516 8.84 11.87 24.42
C VAL A 516 8.16 12.07 25.77
N ASP A 517 6.83 12.00 25.78
CA ASP A 517 6.00 11.77 26.96
C ASP A 517 5.61 10.30 27.00
N GLN A 518 6.32 9.52 27.81
CA GLN A 518 6.19 8.07 27.86
C GLN A 518 4.84 7.59 28.43
N ASN A 519 4.18 8.42 29.24
CA ASN A 519 3.08 8.00 30.10
C ASN A 519 1.78 8.79 29.87
N GLY A 520 1.71 9.62 28.82
CA GLY A 520 0.54 10.45 28.53
C GLY A 520 0.27 11.51 29.60
N THR A 521 1.33 12.01 30.24
CA THR A 521 1.28 12.98 31.35
C THR A 521 1.42 14.43 30.90
N ASN A 522 1.58 14.67 29.59
CA ASN A 522 2.02 15.91 28.96
C ASN A 522 3.39 16.41 29.47
N ASN A 523 4.24 15.50 29.95
CA ASN A 523 5.60 15.82 30.38
C ASN A 523 6.62 15.27 29.39
N PHE A 524 6.97 16.10 28.41
CA PHE A 524 7.90 15.74 27.34
C PHE A 524 9.35 15.83 27.80
N THR A 525 10.11 14.74 27.61
CA THR A 525 11.52 14.64 27.98
C THR A 525 12.40 14.44 26.74
N PRO A 526 13.53 15.17 26.61
CA PRO A 526 14.43 14.99 25.47
C PRO A 526 15.04 13.59 25.42
N VAL A 527 15.12 13.03 24.23
CA VAL A 527 15.81 11.76 23.94
C VAL A 527 17.14 12.06 23.26
N SER A 528 18.21 11.42 23.74
CA SER A 528 19.53 11.53 23.12
C SER A 528 19.55 10.85 21.75
N VAL A 529 20.13 11.54 20.75
CA VAL A 529 20.36 10.95 19.43
C VAL A 529 21.31 9.75 19.54
N SER A 530 20.96 8.65 18.88
CA SER A 530 21.75 7.41 18.90
C SER A 530 22.93 7.48 17.92
N ALA A 531 22.74 8.07 16.74
CA ALA A 531 23.81 8.32 15.78
C ALA A 531 23.52 9.55 14.90
N ILE A 532 24.58 10.26 14.53
CA ILE A 532 24.59 11.23 13.42
C ILE A 532 25.46 10.64 12.31
N LEU A 533 24.91 10.52 11.11
CA LEU A 533 25.52 9.92 9.93
C LEU A 533 25.79 11.01 8.90
N ASP A 534 26.92 10.93 8.20
CA ASP A 534 27.15 11.71 6.98
C ASP A 534 26.45 11.07 5.76
N SER A 535 26.65 11.61 4.56
CA SER A 535 26.04 11.11 3.33
C SER A 535 26.42 9.65 3.02
N THR A 536 27.69 9.27 3.21
CA THR A 536 28.19 7.93 2.90
C THR A 536 27.67 6.91 3.91
N GLN A 537 27.62 7.27 5.18
CA GLN A 537 27.07 6.43 6.24
C GLN A 537 25.54 6.34 6.17
N SER A 538 24.85 7.39 5.68
CA SER A 538 23.38 7.37 5.51
C SER A 538 22.94 6.43 4.38
N ALA A 539 23.79 6.23 3.38
CA ALA A 539 23.56 5.29 2.28
C ALA A 539 23.96 3.83 2.63
N ASP A 540 24.39 3.58 3.86
CA ASP A 540 24.87 2.28 4.28
C ASP A 540 23.75 1.23 4.39
N ILE A 541 23.94 0.13 3.69
CA ILE A 541 23.03 -1.02 3.63
C ILE A 541 23.71 -2.33 4.02
N THR A 542 25.01 -2.32 4.33
CA THR A 542 25.73 -3.52 4.75
C THR A 542 25.47 -3.77 6.23
N LYS A 543 25.34 -5.04 6.60
CA LYS A 543 25.09 -5.44 7.99
C LYS A 543 26.41 -5.57 8.75
N PRO A 544 26.44 -5.23 10.05
CA PRO A 544 27.59 -5.51 10.90
C PRO A 544 27.78 -7.01 11.08
N THR A 545 28.94 -7.41 11.58
CA THR A 545 29.24 -8.80 11.92
C THR A 545 29.73 -8.92 13.36
N SER A 546 29.08 -9.76 14.16
CA SER A 546 29.55 -10.13 15.51
C SER A 546 30.21 -11.52 15.58
N THR A 547 31.06 -11.68 16.59
CA THR A 547 31.70 -12.93 16.99
C THR A 547 31.56 -13.16 18.49
N ILE A 548 31.54 -14.42 18.90
CA ILE A 548 31.47 -14.84 20.31
C ILE A 548 32.71 -15.65 20.69
N THR A 549 33.29 -15.33 21.84
CA THR A 549 34.32 -16.14 22.49
C THR A 549 33.87 -16.49 23.91
N VAL A 550 34.09 -17.75 24.30
CA VAL A 550 33.69 -18.25 25.63
C VAL A 550 34.90 -18.87 26.31
N SER A 551 35.19 -18.42 27.54
CA SER A 551 36.35 -18.84 28.33
C SER A 551 35.94 -19.33 29.72
N GLY A 552 36.77 -20.16 30.34
CA GLY A 552 36.51 -20.75 31.66
C GLY A 552 37.28 -22.05 31.83
N SER A 553 37.07 -22.74 32.96
CA SER A 553 37.63 -24.07 33.22
C SER A 553 36.94 -25.10 32.32
N SER A 554 37.43 -25.24 31.09
CA SER A 554 36.85 -26.14 30.08
C SER A 554 37.06 -27.61 30.44
N LEU A 555 36.02 -28.42 30.23
CA LEU A 555 36.03 -29.89 30.34
C LEU A 555 36.16 -30.56 28.96
N GLY A 556 36.50 -29.80 27.91
CA GLY A 556 36.54 -30.22 26.52
C GLY A 556 35.28 -29.81 25.73
N GLY A 557 35.48 -29.22 24.54
CA GLY A 557 34.40 -28.62 23.75
C GLY A 557 33.77 -27.41 24.44
N ASP A 558 32.48 -27.17 24.22
CA ASP A 558 31.69 -26.07 24.80
C ASP A 558 31.18 -26.37 26.22
N ARG A 559 31.94 -27.15 27.01
CA ARG A 559 31.58 -27.60 28.35
C ARG A 559 32.50 -26.95 29.38
N TYR A 560 31.93 -26.32 30.40
CA TYR A 560 32.66 -25.54 31.39
C TYR A 560 32.30 -25.95 32.81
N GLN A 561 33.29 -25.97 33.69
CA GLN A 561 33.14 -26.28 35.10
C GLN A 561 32.72 -25.03 35.86
N THR A 562 31.62 -25.11 36.63
CA THR A 562 31.05 -24.07 37.51
C THR A 562 30.57 -22.77 36.84
N ALA A 563 31.29 -22.24 35.85
CA ALA A 563 30.95 -20.99 35.18
C ALA A 563 31.67 -20.87 33.83
N ALA A 564 31.12 -20.05 32.93
CA ALA A 564 31.76 -19.63 31.69
C ALA A 564 31.64 -18.11 31.51
N THR A 565 32.70 -17.47 31.02
CA THR A 565 32.72 -16.04 30.68
C THR A 565 32.51 -15.87 29.18
N VAL A 566 31.52 -15.07 28.80
CA VAL A 566 31.18 -14.77 27.41
C VAL A 566 31.69 -13.38 27.05
N ASN A 567 32.36 -13.30 25.90
CA ASN A 567 32.82 -12.04 25.30
C ASN A 567 32.34 -11.95 23.85
N LEU A 568 31.77 -10.80 23.49
CA LEU A 568 31.31 -10.48 22.15
C LEU A 568 32.16 -9.36 21.56
N ALA A 569 32.45 -9.47 20.26
CA ALA A 569 33.08 -8.41 19.48
C ALA A 569 32.28 -8.20 18.20
N SER A 570 32.21 -6.97 17.69
CA SER A 570 31.46 -6.63 16.49
C SER A 570 32.21 -5.61 15.65
N THR A 571 32.09 -5.73 14.32
CA THR A 571 32.69 -4.82 13.35
C THR A 571 31.68 -4.47 12.28
N ASP A 572 31.87 -3.32 11.66
CA ASP A 572 31.07 -2.78 10.58
C ASP A 572 32.00 -2.09 9.57
N ASP A 573 31.67 -2.13 8.29
CA ASP A 573 32.54 -1.66 7.20
C ASP A 573 32.29 -0.21 6.78
N ASN A 574 31.22 0.44 7.24
CA ASN A 574 30.88 1.81 6.85
C ASN A 574 30.32 2.67 8.00
N ALA A 575 29.07 2.48 8.43
CA ALA A 575 28.45 3.33 9.46
C ALA A 575 29.08 3.16 10.86
N GLY A 576 29.73 2.04 11.13
CA GLY A 576 30.24 1.65 12.44
C GLY A 576 29.18 0.96 13.29
N VAL A 577 29.61 0.15 14.27
CA VAL A 577 28.68 -0.56 15.18
C VAL A 577 28.00 0.42 16.13
N LEU A 578 26.66 0.40 16.21
CA LEU A 578 25.88 1.15 17.18
C LEU A 578 25.77 0.39 18.51
N LYS A 579 25.38 -0.88 18.44
CA LYS A 579 25.25 -1.74 19.63
C LYS A 579 25.39 -3.21 19.30
N THR A 580 25.78 -3.98 20.31
CA THR A 580 25.74 -5.44 20.32
C THR A 580 24.79 -5.88 21.42
N GLU A 581 23.96 -6.88 21.15
CA GLU A 581 22.95 -7.38 22.08
C GLU A 581 23.03 -8.91 22.21
N TYR A 582 22.60 -9.42 23.35
CA TYR A 582 22.50 -10.86 23.61
C TYR A 582 21.23 -11.25 24.37
N SER A 583 20.82 -12.51 24.21
CA SER A 583 19.67 -13.11 24.87
C SER A 583 20.03 -14.49 25.42
N LEU A 584 19.57 -14.78 26.63
CA LEU A 584 19.73 -16.08 27.30
C LEU A 584 18.41 -16.86 27.41
N ASN A 585 17.31 -16.34 26.85
CA ASN A 585 15.97 -16.90 26.92
C ASN A 585 15.33 -17.00 25.52
N ASN A 586 16.12 -17.50 24.56
CA ASN A 586 15.69 -17.77 23.18
C ASN A 586 15.06 -16.57 22.46
N GLY A 587 15.54 -15.37 22.73
CA GLY A 587 15.17 -14.14 22.03
C GLY A 587 13.99 -13.40 22.67
N SER A 588 13.49 -13.89 23.81
CA SER A 588 12.38 -13.26 24.53
C SER A 588 12.78 -11.90 25.12
N THR A 589 14.03 -11.76 25.58
CA THR A 589 14.57 -10.48 26.06
C THR A 589 16.00 -10.28 25.58
N TRP A 590 16.28 -9.13 25.00
CA TRP A 590 17.61 -8.73 24.51
C TRP A 590 18.26 -7.75 25.47
N ASN A 591 19.53 -8.00 25.81
CA ASN A 591 20.34 -7.19 26.70
C ASN A 591 21.49 -6.57 25.91
N THR A 592 21.74 -5.27 26.08
CA THR A 592 22.89 -4.61 25.47
C THR A 592 24.19 -5.12 26.09
N TYR A 593 25.11 -5.59 25.25
CA TYR A 593 26.44 -6.02 25.64
C TYR A 593 27.34 -4.80 25.87
N SER A 594 27.66 -4.52 27.12
CA SER A 594 28.60 -3.45 27.51
C SER A 594 29.94 -4.00 27.99
N ASN A 595 29.93 -5.19 28.62
CA ASN A 595 31.11 -5.86 29.17
C ASN A 595 30.89 -7.38 29.10
N SER A 596 31.98 -8.15 29.25
CA SER A 596 31.89 -9.60 29.39
C SER A 596 31.02 -10.00 30.58
N PHE A 597 30.25 -11.09 30.43
CA PHE A 597 29.33 -11.59 31.44
C PHE A 597 29.55 -13.07 31.72
N ILE A 598 29.10 -13.53 32.89
CA ILE A 598 29.34 -14.90 33.38
C ILE A 598 28.03 -15.68 33.41
N ILE A 599 28.07 -16.91 32.90
CA ILE A 599 26.97 -17.88 32.99
C ILE A 599 27.34 -18.94 34.03
N THR A 600 26.50 -19.05 35.07
CA THR A 600 26.66 -20.04 36.15
C THR A 600 25.50 -21.03 36.23
N ALA A 601 24.45 -20.82 35.43
CA ALA A 601 23.28 -21.70 35.43
C ALA A 601 23.68 -23.09 34.92
N LEU A 602 23.47 -24.11 35.74
CA LEU A 602 23.84 -25.49 35.41
C LEU A 602 23.03 -26.01 34.22
N GLY A 603 23.65 -26.89 33.43
CA GLY A 603 23.05 -27.50 32.25
C GLY A 603 23.31 -26.72 30.96
N SER A 604 22.46 -26.95 29.96
CA SER A 604 22.57 -26.35 28.63
C SER A 604 22.09 -24.90 28.64
N ASN A 605 22.94 -23.98 28.19
CA ASN A 605 22.64 -22.56 28.08
C ASN A 605 22.85 -22.12 26.63
N THR A 606 21.81 -21.56 26.02
CA THR A 606 21.88 -21.00 24.67
C THR A 606 22.00 -19.49 24.73
N ILE A 607 23.12 -18.97 24.21
CA ILE A 607 23.37 -17.55 24.03
C ILE A 607 23.01 -17.19 22.60
N GLN A 608 22.01 -16.35 22.42
CA GLN A 608 21.75 -15.68 21.15
C GLN A 608 22.40 -14.30 21.17
N TYR A 609 22.96 -13.85 20.06
CA TYR A 609 23.62 -12.54 19.97
C TYR A 609 23.49 -11.93 18.57
N ARG A 610 23.50 -10.60 18.50
CA ARG A 610 23.42 -9.81 17.26
C ARG A 610 24.03 -8.42 17.45
N ALA A 611 24.40 -7.77 16.37
CA ALA A 611 24.86 -6.39 16.30
C ALA A 611 23.96 -5.56 15.38
N THR A 612 23.90 -4.27 15.68
CA THR A 612 23.23 -3.23 14.91
C THR A 612 24.24 -2.13 14.63
N ASP A 613 24.33 -1.66 13.39
CA ASP A 613 25.21 -0.54 13.01
C ASP A 613 24.52 0.82 13.26
N ARG A 614 25.26 1.90 13.03
CA ARG A 614 24.78 3.28 13.20
C ARG A 614 23.78 3.70 12.13
N ALA A 615 23.74 3.02 10.98
CA ALA A 615 22.71 3.15 9.95
C ALA A 615 21.48 2.28 10.23
N GLY A 616 21.43 1.59 11.38
CA GLY A 616 20.34 0.74 11.83
C GLY A 616 20.21 -0.61 11.10
N ASN A 617 21.20 -1.05 10.31
CA ASN A 617 21.15 -2.41 9.76
C ASN A 617 21.49 -3.42 10.86
N VAL A 618 20.71 -4.51 10.91
CA VAL A 618 20.80 -5.52 11.97
C VAL A 618 21.25 -6.84 11.37
N GLU A 619 22.29 -7.43 11.95
CA GLU A 619 22.73 -8.76 11.52
C GLU A 619 21.71 -9.86 11.89
N SER A 620 21.75 -10.98 11.16
CA SER A 620 20.95 -12.15 11.50
C SER A 620 21.38 -12.71 12.87
N THR A 621 20.40 -13.06 13.71
CA THR A 621 20.65 -13.61 15.04
C THR A 621 21.55 -14.86 14.97
N LYS A 622 22.71 -14.79 15.64
CA LYS A 622 23.61 -15.92 15.83
C LYS A 622 23.32 -16.60 17.16
N SER A 623 23.68 -17.87 17.29
CA SER A 623 23.54 -18.61 18.55
C SER A 623 24.77 -19.45 18.88
N LYS A 624 24.98 -19.67 20.18
CA LYS A 624 26.01 -20.55 20.74
C LYS A 624 25.45 -21.25 21.97
N THR A 625 25.56 -22.56 22.02
CA THR A 625 25.14 -23.34 23.19
C THR A 625 26.37 -23.81 23.96
N ILE A 626 26.35 -23.65 25.28
CA ILE A 626 27.37 -24.12 26.21
C ILE A 626 26.75 -24.95 27.33
N GLU A 627 27.53 -25.82 27.95
CA GLU A 627 27.09 -26.62 29.10
C GLU A 627 27.87 -26.22 30.36
N ILE A 628 27.18 -25.87 31.44
CA ILE A 628 27.80 -25.63 32.74
C ILE A 628 27.58 -26.84 33.65
N VAL A 629 28.66 -27.44 34.14
CA VAL A 629 28.63 -28.64 34.99
C VAL A 629 29.08 -28.30 36.41
N ALA A 630 28.34 -28.81 37.40
CA ALA A 630 28.70 -28.70 38.81
C ALA A 630 29.89 -29.61 39.16
N ILE A 631 30.72 -29.19 40.12
CA ILE A 631 31.66 -30.09 40.76
C ILE A 631 30.94 -30.94 41.82
N PRO A 632 31.11 -32.27 41.85
CA PRO A 632 30.81 -33.04 43.04
C PRO A 632 31.78 -32.59 44.14
N ASN A 633 31.28 -32.29 45.34
CA ASN A 633 32.12 -32.13 46.52
C ASN A 633 33.02 -33.37 46.65
N ALA A 634 34.34 -33.17 46.83
CA ALA A 634 35.28 -34.27 47.01
C ALA A 634 34.87 -35.14 48.21
N VAL A 635 34.53 -36.40 47.95
CA VAL A 635 34.32 -37.40 49.01
C VAL A 635 35.70 -37.84 49.51
N ILE A 636 36.02 -37.50 50.77
CA ILE A 636 37.15 -38.11 51.50
C ILE A 636 36.74 -39.54 51.84
N ILE A 637 37.39 -40.54 51.24
CA ILE A 637 37.20 -41.95 51.60
C ILE A 637 38.11 -42.28 52.78
N VAL A 638 37.52 -42.59 53.94
CA VAL A 638 38.22 -43.21 55.09
C VAL A 638 37.92 -44.72 55.06
N PRO A 639 38.92 -45.62 55.15
CA PRO A 639 38.66 -47.05 55.08
C PRO A 639 38.35 -47.61 56.47
N GLN A 640 37.20 -48.26 56.67
CA GLN A 640 37.05 -49.30 57.69
C GLN A 640 36.14 -50.48 57.27
N SER A 641 36.67 -51.64 57.65
CA SER A 641 36.23 -53.04 57.62
C SER A 641 34.74 -53.39 57.59
N ASN A 642 34.45 -54.36 56.72
CA ASN A 642 33.26 -55.23 56.71
C ASN A 642 33.42 -56.35 57.79
N PRO A 643 32.34 -57.01 58.28
CA PRO A 643 31.72 -58.05 57.45
C PRO A 643 30.19 -58.29 57.60
N SER A 644 29.68 -58.99 56.57
CA SER A 644 28.50 -59.89 56.51
C SER A 644 27.11 -59.27 56.71
N SER A 645 26.06 -59.59 55.96
CA SER A 645 25.80 -60.57 54.89
C SER A 645 24.37 -60.34 54.35
N SER A 646 24.16 -60.71 53.08
CA SER A 646 22.94 -61.30 52.47
C SER A 646 22.35 -60.55 51.26
N SER A 647 22.48 -61.20 50.09
CA SER A 647 21.53 -61.33 48.95
C SER A 647 20.86 -60.06 48.39
N SER A 648 20.77 -59.82 47.08
CA SER A 648 21.01 -60.61 45.88
C SER A 648 20.89 -59.68 44.66
N ASN A 649 21.64 -60.01 43.61
CA ASN A 649 21.73 -59.45 42.26
C ASN A 649 20.53 -58.70 41.67
N THR A 650 20.83 -57.59 40.99
CA THR A 650 20.19 -57.21 39.73
C THR A 650 21.24 -56.73 38.72
N GLU A 651 21.25 -57.41 37.57
CA GLU A 651 21.88 -57.02 36.31
C GLU A 651 21.07 -55.90 35.63
N VAL A 652 21.75 -55.08 34.85
CA VAL A 652 21.22 -54.07 33.92
C VAL A 652 21.35 -54.68 32.51
N PRO A 653 20.35 -54.60 31.59
CA PRO A 653 20.33 -53.50 30.60
C PRO A 653 18.94 -53.03 30.07
N VAL A 654 18.98 -51.81 29.54
CA VAL A 654 18.01 -50.95 28.80
C VAL A 654 17.65 -51.54 27.38
N PRO A 655 16.66 -51.11 26.53
CA PRO A 655 15.59 -50.05 26.56
C PRO A 655 14.15 -50.43 26.05
N GLN A 656 13.22 -49.46 26.15
CA GLN A 656 12.15 -49.04 25.18
C GLN A 656 10.66 -49.03 25.64
N VAL A 657 10.13 -47.80 25.67
CA VAL A 657 8.79 -47.23 25.33
C VAL A 657 7.49 -47.95 25.76
N LEU A 658 6.59 -47.20 26.43
CA LEU A 658 5.22 -46.77 26.04
C LEU A 658 4.22 -46.76 27.22
N GLY A 659 3.56 -45.62 27.42
CA GLY A 659 2.22 -45.49 28.03
C GLY A 659 2.15 -45.41 29.56
N GLU A 660 1.80 -44.23 30.08
CA GLU A 660 0.97 -44.17 31.29
C GLU A 660 -0.24 -43.26 31.03
N GLU A 661 -1.41 -43.91 31.09
CA GLU A 661 -2.71 -43.29 31.34
C GLU A 661 -2.68 -42.56 32.68
N VAL A 662 -3.22 -41.35 32.72
CA VAL A 662 -3.65 -40.75 34.00
C VAL A 662 -5.15 -40.96 34.11
N GLU A 663 -5.54 -41.90 34.97
CA GLU A 663 -6.91 -42.10 35.44
C GLU A 663 -7.52 -40.78 35.94
N ARG A 664 -8.78 -40.52 35.54
CA ARG A 664 -9.62 -39.50 36.17
C ARG A 664 -10.66 -40.18 37.07
N PRO A 665 -10.91 -39.66 38.29
CA PRO A 665 -11.75 -40.33 39.26
C PRO A 665 -13.25 -40.23 38.89
N THR A 666 -13.94 -41.35 39.04
CA THR A 666 -15.39 -41.46 38.99
C THR A 666 -16.01 -40.86 40.26
N ARG A 667 -17.09 -40.08 40.15
CA ARG A 667 -17.96 -39.76 41.29
C ARG A 667 -19.43 -39.95 40.93
N LEU A 668 -20.13 -40.69 41.79
CA LEU A 668 -21.51 -41.14 41.63
C LEU A 668 -22.48 -40.32 42.54
N ILE A 669 -23.62 -39.96 41.92
CA ILE A 669 -24.98 -39.67 42.43
C ILE A 669 -25.25 -38.33 43.17
N GLY A 670 -26.13 -37.52 42.54
CA GLY A 670 -27.10 -36.67 43.22
C GLY A 670 -27.50 -35.36 42.50
N GLY A 671 -28.46 -35.42 41.57
CA GLY A 671 -29.31 -34.28 41.19
C GLY A 671 -28.75 -33.23 40.20
N GLN A 672 -29.41 -33.14 39.03
CA GLN A 672 -29.25 -32.17 37.92
C GLN A 672 -28.05 -32.39 36.97
N ALA A 673 -28.34 -32.30 35.67
CA ALA A 673 -27.44 -32.63 34.57
C ALA A 673 -26.23 -31.70 34.52
N ASN A 674 -25.05 -32.23 34.84
CA ASN A 674 -23.77 -31.53 34.71
C ASN A 674 -23.29 -31.58 33.24
N GLU A 675 -23.12 -30.44 32.60
CA GLU A 675 -22.30 -30.36 31.38
C GLU A 675 -20.85 -30.65 31.74
N GLN A 676 -20.21 -31.58 31.01
CA GLN A 676 -18.84 -32.05 31.23
C GLN A 676 -17.75 -30.98 31.04
N TYR A 677 -18.09 -29.86 30.40
CA TYR A 677 -17.18 -28.75 30.07
C TYR A 677 -17.82 -27.40 30.42
N THR A 678 -17.04 -26.50 30.99
CA THR A 678 -17.42 -25.11 31.27
C THR A 678 -17.33 -24.24 30.01
N LYS A 679 -18.00 -23.07 30.03
CA LYS A 679 -17.93 -22.08 28.94
C LYS A 679 -16.48 -21.69 28.63
N ASP A 680 -15.68 -21.42 29.66
CA ASP A 680 -14.29 -20.98 29.51
C ASP A 680 -13.40 -22.09 28.93
N GLU A 681 -13.64 -23.36 29.29
CA GLU A 681 -12.91 -24.49 28.70
C GLU A 681 -13.17 -24.62 27.20
N ILE A 682 -14.41 -24.39 26.74
CA ILE A 682 -14.76 -24.43 25.31
C ILE A 682 -14.20 -23.23 24.54
N LEU A 683 -14.24 -22.03 25.13
CA LEU A 683 -13.65 -20.84 24.51
C LEU A 683 -12.12 -20.97 24.41
N ASN A 684 -11.46 -21.52 25.43
CA ASN A 684 -10.02 -21.81 25.39
C ASN A 684 -9.69 -22.94 24.40
N ALA A 685 -10.55 -23.95 24.27
CA ALA A 685 -10.38 -25.00 23.26
C ALA A 685 -10.50 -24.45 21.83
N LEU A 686 -11.41 -23.51 21.58
CA LEU A 686 -11.47 -22.78 20.31
C LEU A 686 -10.20 -21.95 20.08
N ALA A 687 -9.79 -21.12 21.04
CA ALA A 687 -8.62 -20.26 20.94
C ALA A 687 -7.31 -21.03 20.67
N SER A 688 -7.14 -22.17 21.35
CA SER A 688 -5.97 -23.05 21.18
C SER A 688 -6.09 -24.04 20.01
N ALA A 689 -7.19 -23.96 19.24
CA ALA A 689 -7.52 -24.89 18.16
C ALA A 689 -7.54 -26.37 18.57
N ASN A 690 -7.92 -26.66 19.83
CA ASN A 690 -8.06 -28.01 20.37
C ASN A 690 -9.34 -28.68 19.83
N THR A 691 -9.22 -29.26 18.64
CA THR A 691 -10.34 -29.92 17.93
C THR A 691 -10.93 -31.08 18.74
N ASP A 692 -10.13 -31.81 19.51
CA ASP A 692 -10.59 -33.02 20.21
C ASP A 692 -11.55 -32.69 21.37
N ILE A 693 -11.19 -31.69 22.20
CA ILE A 693 -12.09 -31.20 23.27
C ILE A 693 -13.38 -30.62 22.66
N LEU A 694 -13.25 -29.85 21.58
CA LEU A 694 -14.41 -29.24 20.92
C LEU A 694 -15.37 -30.30 20.35
N LEU A 695 -14.84 -31.35 19.73
CA LEU A 695 -15.63 -32.43 19.15
C LEU A 695 -16.29 -33.29 20.23
N ASP A 696 -15.61 -33.58 21.34
CA ASP A 696 -16.18 -34.30 22.47
C ASP A 696 -17.33 -33.50 23.10
N TYR A 697 -17.14 -32.21 23.33
CA TYR A 697 -18.19 -31.30 23.81
C TYR A 697 -19.43 -31.26 22.91
N LEU A 698 -19.23 -31.34 21.59
CA LEU A 698 -20.30 -31.32 20.59
C LEU A 698 -20.89 -32.71 20.30
N GLY A 699 -20.28 -33.80 20.79
CA GLY A 699 -20.63 -35.17 20.40
C GLY A 699 -20.46 -35.44 18.91
N LYS A 700 -19.46 -34.84 18.26
CA LYS A 700 -19.19 -34.96 16.81
C LYS A 700 -17.90 -35.71 16.53
N THR A 701 -17.80 -36.29 15.35
CA THR A 701 -16.54 -36.85 14.83
C THR A 701 -15.87 -35.87 13.87
N ARG A 702 -14.54 -35.98 13.75
CA ARG A 702 -13.76 -35.08 12.91
C ARG A 702 -13.99 -35.37 11.42
N ASP A 703 -14.30 -34.34 10.64
CA ASP A 703 -14.45 -34.37 9.19
C ASP A 703 -13.35 -33.52 8.52
N THR A 704 -12.20 -34.15 8.28
CA THR A 704 -11.03 -33.49 7.67
C THR A 704 -11.26 -33.09 6.22
N ALA A 705 -12.17 -33.76 5.51
CA ALA A 705 -12.50 -33.41 4.13
C ALA A 705 -13.32 -32.11 4.07
N LEU A 706 -14.25 -31.92 5.01
CA LEU A 706 -15.00 -30.68 5.15
C LEU A 706 -14.11 -29.52 5.64
N GLU A 707 -13.19 -29.76 6.58
CA GLU A 707 -12.16 -28.78 7.00
C GLU A 707 -11.36 -28.26 5.79
N ALA A 708 -10.90 -29.17 4.92
CA ALA A 708 -10.15 -28.81 3.71
C ALA A 708 -10.99 -28.01 2.70
N ARG A 709 -12.25 -28.42 2.45
CA ARG A 709 -13.16 -27.68 1.56
C ARG A 709 -13.50 -26.30 2.08
N VAL A 710 -13.69 -26.14 3.39
CA VAL A 710 -13.93 -24.84 4.03
C VAL A 710 -12.70 -23.94 3.88
N THR A 711 -11.52 -24.47 4.15
CA THR A 711 -10.25 -23.74 3.98
C THR A 711 -10.07 -23.28 2.54
N GLN A 712 -10.40 -24.12 1.55
CA GLN A 712 -10.34 -23.74 0.14
C GLN A 712 -11.38 -22.68 -0.24
N SER A 713 -12.63 -22.86 0.19
CA SER A 713 -13.76 -22.00 -0.20
C SER A 713 -13.71 -20.60 0.45
N TYR A 714 -13.23 -20.52 1.69
CA TYR A 714 -13.25 -19.28 2.47
C TYR A 714 -11.87 -18.72 2.81
N GLY A 715 -10.79 -19.52 2.65
CA GLY A 715 -9.42 -19.13 2.98
C GLY A 715 -8.89 -17.96 2.16
N LYS A 716 -9.33 -17.81 0.90
CA LYS A 716 -8.97 -16.67 0.04
C LYS A 716 -9.31 -15.31 0.66
N TYR A 717 -10.39 -15.23 1.43
CA TYR A 717 -10.92 -13.97 1.97
C TYR A 717 -10.65 -13.79 3.47
N LEU A 718 -10.50 -14.88 4.23
CA LEU A 718 -10.34 -14.81 5.68
C LEU A 718 -8.92 -15.05 6.16
N VAL A 719 -8.05 -15.73 5.40
CA VAL A 719 -6.78 -16.31 5.88
C VAL A 719 -7.05 -17.13 7.14
N LEU A 720 -7.63 -18.31 6.93
CA LEU A 720 -8.13 -19.14 8.03
C LEU A 720 -6.99 -19.89 8.72
N ASP A 721 -6.88 -19.70 10.05
CA ASP A 721 -6.15 -20.61 10.90
C ASP A 721 -7.02 -21.81 11.30
N ARG A 722 -6.45 -22.73 12.09
CA ARG A 722 -7.15 -23.94 12.50
C ARG A 722 -8.33 -23.64 13.44
N ALA A 723 -8.25 -22.60 14.27
CA ALA A 723 -9.33 -22.21 15.18
C ALA A 723 -10.55 -21.68 14.40
N ALA A 724 -10.33 -20.79 13.43
CA ALA A 724 -11.33 -20.27 12.52
C ALA A 724 -11.95 -21.39 11.67
N THR A 725 -11.16 -22.31 11.14
CA THR A 725 -11.66 -23.49 10.42
C THR A 725 -12.52 -24.37 11.33
N ASN A 726 -12.07 -24.67 12.56
CA ASN A 726 -12.84 -25.45 13.54
C ASN A 726 -14.19 -24.77 13.84
N PHE A 727 -14.22 -23.46 14.03
CA PHE A 727 -15.46 -22.73 14.28
C PHE A 727 -16.43 -22.78 13.08
N ILE A 728 -15.94 -22.55 11.86
CA ILE A 728 -16.79 -22.60 10.66
C ILE A 728 -17.39 -23.99 10.48
N VAL A 729 -16.58 -25.04 10.64
CA VAL A 729 -17.01 -26.43 10.43
C VAL A 729 -17.92 -26.89 11.55
N TYR A 730 -17.50 -26.76 12.81
CA TYR A 730 -18.15 -27.41 13.97
C TYR A 730 -18.95 -26.45 14.87
N GLY A 731 -18.47 -25.21 15.03
CA GLY A 731 -19.07 -24.18 15.89
C GLY A 731 -19.00 -24.53 17.39
N THR A 732 -19.91 -23.97 18.17
CA THR A 732 -20.28 -24.38 19.55
C THR A 732 -21.75 -24.80 19.60
N LYS A 733 -22.21 -25.43 20.70
CA LYS A 733 -23.64 -25.77 20.91
C LYS A 733 -24.58 -24.58 20.66
N SER A 734 -24.18 -23.37 21.08
CA SER A 734 -24.98 -22.15 20.92
C SER A 734 -25.08 -21.65 19.46
N THR A 735 -24.16 -22.08 18.59
CA THR A 735 -24.07 -21.66 17.18
C THR A 735 -24.47 -22.77 16.19
N GLU A 736 -24.94 -23.93 16.68
CA GLU A 736 -25.33 -25.05 15.81
C GLU A 736 -26.50 -24.71 14.88
N LYS A 737 -27.33 -23.74 15.28
CA LYS A 737 -28.42 -23.21 14.46
C LYS A 737 -27.95 -22.53 13.18
N LEU A 738 -26.68 -22.13 13.10
CA LEU A 738 -26.10 -21.46 11.93
C LEU A 738 -25.54 -22.48 10.94
N GLY A 739 -25.67 -22.21 9.65
CA GLY A 739 -24.97 -22.95 8.60
C GLY A 739 -23.46 -22.62 8.56
N ILE A 740 -22.70 -23.43 7.83
CA ILE A 740 -21.25 -23.22 7.60
C ILE A 740 -20.97 -21.83 7.03
N GLY A 741 -21.73 -21.43 6.00
CA GLY A 741 -21.57 -20.09 5.38
C GLY A 741 -21.95 -18.95 6.32
N GLU A 742 -22.85 -19.18 7.29
CA GLU A 742 -23.24 -18.18 8.28
C GLU A 742 -22.20 -18.03 9.39
N ARG A 743 -21.60 -19.14 9.84
CA ARG A 743 -20.45 -19.07 10.75
C ARG A 743 -19.25 -18.40 10.10
N ALA A 744 -19.00 -18.67 8.82
CA ALA A 744 -17.99 -17.95 8.04
C ALA A 744 -18.30 -16.46 7.92
N SER A 745 -19.57 -16.09 7.73
CA SER A 745 -19.97 -14.68 7.66
C SER A 745 -19.84 -13.98 9.01
N VAL A 746 -20.07 -14.67 10.14
CA VAL A 746 -19.83 -14.09 11.48
C VAL A 746 -18.34 -13.75 11.68
N LEU A 747 -17.44 -14.65 11.29
CA LEU A 747 -15.99 -14.37 11.32
C LEU A 747 -15.62 -13.18 10.43
N ARG A 748 -16.28 -13.00 9.29
CA ARG A 748 -16.11 -11.82 8.43
C ARG A 748 -16.57 -10.54 9.12
N SER A 749 -17.78 -10.53 9.71
CA SER A 749 -18.28 -9.36 10.47
C SER A 749 -17.33 -9.03 11.63
N TYR A 750 -16.84 -10.03 12.37
CA TYR A 750 -15.86 -9.82 13.45
C TYR A 750 -14.55 -9.21 12.93
N LYS A 751 -13.94 -9.81 11.90
CA LYS A 751 -12.69 -9.33 11.29
C LYS A 751 -12.84 -7.92 10.74
N GLN A 752 -13.98 -7.63 10.14
CA GLN A 752 -14.30 -6.31 9.59
C GLN A 752 -14.33 -5.24 10.68
N VAL A 753 -14.89 -5.54 11.85
CA VAL A 753 -15.02 -4.57 12.95
C VAL A 753 -13.73 -4.43 13.75
N PHE A 754 -12.99 -5.52 13.94
CA PHE A 754 -11.84 -5.51 14.85
C PHE A 754 -10.47 -5.59 14.14
N GLY A 755 -10.44 -5.78 12.83
CA GLY A 755 -9.22 -5.85 12.01
C GLY A 755 -8.50 -7.20 12.03
N PHE A 756 -8.92 -8.14 12.89
CA PHE A 756 -8.29 -9.46 13.04
C PHE A 756 -9.32 -10.56 13.29
N LEU A 757 -8.95 -11.82 13.01
CA LEU A 757 -9.73 -13.00 13.42
C LEU A 757 -9.51 -13.31 14.90
N PRO A 758 -10.52 -13.82 15.66
CA PRO A 758 -10.38 -14.10 17.08
C PRO A 758 -9.16 -14.95 17.44
N LYS A 759 -8.36 -14.50 18.42
CA LYS A 759 -7.13 -15.19 18.84
C LYS A 759 -7.21 -15.75 20.25
N ILE A 760 -7.80 -14.99 21.17
CA ILE A 760 -7.91 -15.36 22.59
C ILE A 760 -9.35 -15.67 22.98
N ALA A 761 -9.55 -16.34 24.13
CA ALA A 761 -10.88 -16.80 24.55
C ALA A 761 -11.94 -15.69 24.63
N SER A 762 -11.56 -14.45 25.01
CA SER A 762 -12.46 -13.31 25.02
C SER A 762 -12.92 -12.88 23.62
N ASP A 763 -12.05 -12.97 22.61
CA ASP A 763 -12.42 -12.68 21.22
C ASP A 763 -13.44 -13.70 20.71
N TRP A 764 -13.24 -14.97 21.05
CA TRP A 764 -14.15 -16.05 20.72
C TRP A 764 -15.49 -15.91 21.44
N GLU A 765 -15.49 -15.38 22.66
CA GLU A 765 -16.73 -15.05 23.38
C GLU A 765 -17.51 -13.97 22.65
N ASP A 766 -16.85 -12.88 22.23
CA ASP A 766 -17.48 -11.80 21.48
C ASP A 766 -18.02 -12.26 20.12
N LEU A 767 -17.27 -13.12 19.44
CA LEU A 767 -17.73 -13.73 18.20
C LEU A 767 -18.97 -14.62 18.42
N VAL A 768 -18.99 -15.42 19.48
CA VAL A 768 -20.16 -16.24 19.84
C VAL A 768 -21.34 -15.37 20.23
N ASN A 769 -21.12 -14.24 20.91
CA ASN A 769 -22.17 -13.27 21.23
C ASN A 769 -22.81 -12.73 19.94
N ILE A 770 -22.00 -12.29 18.97
CA ILE A 770 -22.48 -11.82 17.65
C ILE A 770 -23.29 -12.93 16.94
N ALA A 771 -22.78 -14.17 16.93
CA ALA A 771 -23.43 -15.33 16.35
C ALA A 771 -24.78 -15.67 17.00
N THR A 772 -24.97 -15.28 18.27
CA THR A 772 -26.15 -15.61 19.08
C THR A 772 -27.04 -14.40 19.35
N SER A 773 -26.87 -13.30 18.60
CA SER A 773 -27.67 -12.06 18.73
C SER A 773 -27.46 -11.30 20.05
N GLN A 774 -26.32 -11.54 20.72
CA GLN A 774 -25.88 -10.83 21.91
C GLN A 774 -24.80 -9.80 21.53
N LEU A 775 -24.68 -8.74 22.33
CA LEU A 775 -23.68 -7.72 22.09
C LEU A 775 -22.27 -8.24 22.42
N PRO A 776 -21.26 -7.92 21.61
CA PRO A 776 -19.88 -8.16 22.02
C PRO A 776 -19.54 -7.28 23.23
N LYS A 777 -18.67 -7.79 24.11
CA LYS A 777 -18.10 -7.05 25.24
C LYS A 777 -17.11 -6.00 24.73
N LYS A 778 -16.28 -6.34 23.75
CA LYS A 778 -15.43 -5.37 23.05
C LYS A 778 -16.32 -4.51 22.15
N ARG A 779 -16.23 -3.19 22.34
CA ARG A 779 -16.95 -2.19 21.55
C ARG A 779 -15.99 -1.46 20.64
N ASN A 780 -16.47 -1.08 19.46
CA ASN A 780 -15.78 -0.28 18.47
C ASN A 780 -16.62 0.97 18.20
N ASN A 781 -16.15 2.11 18.69
CA ASN A 781 -16.86 3.38 18.57
C ASN A 781 -17.03 3.80 17.10
N MET A 782 -16.04 3.53 16.24
CA MET A 782 -16.09 3.87 14.82
C MET A 782 -17.19 3.06 14.10
N ALA A 783 -17.24 1.74 14.31
CA ALA A 783 -18.25 0.87 13.72
C ALA A 783 -19.68 1.28 14.13
N GLU A 784 -19.87 1.75 15.36
CA GLU A 784 -21.16 2.22 15.86
C GLU A 784 -21.57 3.59 15.32
N GLN A 785 -20.63 4.53 15.19
CA GLN A 785 -20.90 5.82 14.56
C GLN A 785 -21.24 5.66 13.08
N MET A 786 -20.57 4.75 12.38
CA MET A 786 -20.93 4.37 11.01
C MET A 786 -22.33 3.76 10.94
N ALA A 787 -22.66 2.87 11.89
CA ALA A 787 -23.99 2.28 11.96
C ALA A 787 -25.07 3.33 12.25
N LEU A 788 -24.79 4.38 13.01
CA LEU A 788 -25.69 5.52 13.22
C LEU A 788 -25.95 6.31 11.93
N ALA A 789 -24.89 6.66 11.19
CA ALA A 789 -25.02 7.32 9.89
C ALA A 789 -25.80 6.45 8.88
N THR A 790 -25.49 5.15 8.87
CA THR A 790 -26.16 4.14 8.05
C THR A 790 -27.64 4.02 8.43
N PHE A 791 -27.95 3.99 9.72
CA PHE A 791 -29.32 3.94 10.22
C PHE A 791 -30.13 5.15 9.72
N LYS A 792 -29.56 6.36 9.82
CA LYS A 792 -30.20 7.58 9.31
C LYS A 792 -30.49 7.51 7.83
N LYS A 793 -29.55 7.01 7.02
CA LYS A 793 -29.74 6.81 5.58
C LYS A 793 -30.80 5.77 5.27
N VAL A 794 -30.85 4.68 6.04
CA VAL A 794 -31.75 3.55 5.78
C VAL A 794 -33.18 3.86 6.20
N PHE A 795 -33.37 4.43 7.38
CA PHE A 795 -34.69 4.65 7.98
C PHE A 795 -35.17 6.10 7.84
N ASN A 796 -34.37 6.98 7.24
CA ASN A 796 -34.67 8.40 7.03
C ASN A 796 -35.05 9.14 8.33
N GLN A 797 -34.42 8.75 9.45
CA GLN A 797 -34.62 9.35 10.77
C GLN A 797 -33.36 9.20 11.63
N GLU A 798 -33.14 10.12 12.58
CA GLU A 798 -32.11 9.94 13.60
C GLU A 798 -32.47 8.78 14.53
N ALA A 799 -31.47 8.02 14.96
CA ALA A 799 -31.71 6.90 15.86
C ALA A 799 -31.96 7.37 17.30
N ASN A 800 -33.00 6.82 17.94
CA ASN A 800 -33.23 7.01 19.36
C ASN A 800 -32.50 5.91 20.16
N LEU A 801 -31.34 6.23 20.73
CA LEU A 801 -30.55 5.29 21.53
C LEU A 801 -31.22 4.85 22.86
N SER A 802 -32.35 5.46 23.22
CA SER A 802 -33.19 4.96 24.32
C SER A 802 -34.24 3.95 23.85
N ASP A 803 -34.44 3.79 22.54
CA ASP A 803 -35.26 2.73 21.94
C ASP A 803 -34.40 1.49 21.69
N GLU A 804 -34.85 0.36 22.23
CA GLU A 804 -34.14 -0.92 22.12
C GLU A 804 -34.06 -1.41 20.67
N LYS A 805 -35.03 -1.08 19.81
CA LYS A 805 -35.05 -1.47 18.40
C LYS A 805 -34.03 -0.69 17.57
N ASP A 806 -33.99 0.63 17.75
CA ASP A 806 -33.01 1.48 17.08
C ASP A 806 -31.60 1.10 17.51
N THR A 807 -31.41 0.91 18.82
CA THR A 807 -30.13 0.44 19.38
C THR A 807 -29.75 -0.91 18.80
N ARG A 808 -30.66 -1.88 18.76
CA ARG A 808 -30.38 -3.21 18.20
C ARG A 808 -30.08 -3.16 16.70
N SER A 809 -30.73 -2.27 15.96
CA SER A 809 -30.45 -2.05 14.54
C SER A 809 -29.07 -1.49 14.29
N ILE A 810 -28.68 -0.48 15.06
CA ILE A 810 -27.31 0.06 15.03
C ILE A 810 -26.31 -1.04 15.34
N MET A 811 -26.53 -1.81 16.40
CA MET A 811 -25.59 -2.88 16.78
C MET A 811 -25.56 -4.02 15.75
N THR A 812 -26.68 -4.28 15.06
CA THR A 812 -26.74 -5.25 13.96
C THR A 812 -25.96 -4.76 12.75
N MET A 813 -26.08 -3.47 12.39
CA MET A 813 -25.30 -2.86 11.32
C MET A 813 -23.80 -2.79 11.67
N ALA A 814 -23.48 -2.51 12.93
CA ALA A 814 -22.10 -2.36 13.40
C ALA A 814 -21.36 -3.70 13.49
N TYR A 815 -21.98 -4.71 14.12
CA TYR A 815 -21.30 -5.98 14.47
C TYR A 815 -21.79 -7.19 13.70
N GLY A 816 -22.87 -7.07 12.94
CA GLY A 816 -23.48 -8.20 12.24
C GLY A 816 -24.16 -9.20 13.17
N LEU A 817 -24.98 -8.73 14.10
CA LEU A 817 -25.74 -9.62 14.97
C LEU A 817 -26.63 -10.58 14.14
N ARG A 818 -26.54 -11.88 14.43
CA ARG A 818 -27.37 -12.89 13.73
C ARG A 818 -28.75 -12.96 14.37
N PRO A 819 -29.84 -13.04 13.59
CA PRO A 819 -31.18 -13.15 14.15
C PRO A 819 -31.35 -14.46 14.93
N GLU A 820 -32.27 -14.49 15.89
CA GLU A 820 -32.55 -15.72 16.64
C GLU A 820 -33.05 -16.83 15.72
N LYS A 821 -33.92 -16.48 14.78
CA LYS A 821 -34.46 -17.33 13.72
C LYS A 821 -34.34 -16.62 12.37
N ARG A 822 -33.73 -17.29 11.40
CA ARG A 822 -33.59 -16.79 10.04
C ARG A 822 -34.91 -16.90 9.26
N ASP A 823 -35.23 -15.85 8.52
CA ASP A 823 -36.41 -15.72 7.67
C ASP A 823 -35.99 -15.21 6.29
N LEU A 824 -35.99 -16.14 5.32
CA LEU A 824 -35.54 -15.87 3.95
C LEU A 824 -36.46 -14.89 3.20
N GLU A 825 -37.76 -14.85 3.53
CA GLU A 825 -38.69 -13.92 2.88
C GLU A 825 -38.50 -12.49 3.40
N LYS A 826 -38.18 -12.33 4.69
CA LYS A 826 -37.76 -11.03 5.24
C LYS A 826 -36.43 -10.57 4.66
N GLU A 827 -35.43 -11.45 4.53
CA GLU A 827 -34.15 -11.13 3.88
C GLU A 827 -34.34 -10.73 2.41
N LYS A 828 -35.18 -11.45 1.66
CA LYS A 828 -35.56 -11.09 0.28
C LYS A 828 -36.23 -9.72 0.19
N SER A 829 -37.06 -9.37 1.17
CA SER A 829 -37.71 -8.05 1.24
C SER A 829 -36.70 -6.96 1.62
N GLY A 830 -35.78 -7.25 2.56
CA GLY A 830 -34.69 -6.36 2.94
C GLY A 830 -33.73 -6.08 1.79
N ILE A 831 -33.42 -7.07 0.95
CA ILE A 831 -32.64 -6.88 -0.28
C ILE A 831 -33.32 -5.87 -1.21
N LYS A 832 -34.65 -5.93 -1.39
CA LYS A 832 -35.37 -4.96 -2.23
C LYS A 832 -35.27 -3.54 -1.67
N ILE A 833 -35.40 -3.38 -0.36
CA ILE A 833 -35.28 -2.08 0.31
C ILE A 833 -33.83 -1.58 0.20
N PHE A 834 -32.85 -2.44 0.47
CA PHE A 834 -31.43 -2.13 0.31
C PHE A 834 -31.12 -1.63 -1.10
N VAL A 835 -31.57 -2.37 -2.13
CA VAL A 835 -31.42 -1.98 -3.54
C VAL A 835 -32.12 -0.65 -3.83
N SER A 836 -33.26 -0.35 -3.21
CA SER A 836 -33.96 0.93 -3.41
C SER A 836 -33.20 2.13 -2.83
N ILE A 837 -32.45 1.93 -1.74
CA ILE A 837 -31.71 2.97 -1.01
C ILE A 837 -30.31 3.15 -1.60
N TYR A 838 -29.59 2.04 -1.78
CA TYR A 838 -28.19 2.01 -2.19
C TYR A 838 -28.00 1.84 -3.69
N ARG A 839 -29.07 1.58 -4.43
CA ARG A 839 -29.08 1.38 -5.89
C ARG A 839 -28.26 0.19 -6.39
N ARG A 840 -27.63 -0.60 -5.52
CA ARG A 840 -26.85 -1.81 -5.83
C ARG A 840 -27.33 -3.05 -5.08
N LEU A 841 -26.95 -4.23 -5.56
CA LEU A 841 -27.11 -5.49 -4.82
C LEU A 841 -26.11 -5.54 -3.64
N PRO A 842 -26.42 -6.29 -2.55
CA PRO A 842 -25.47 -6.50 -1.47
C PRO A 842 -24.28 -7.33 -1.96
N GLY A 843 -23.08 -6.75 -1.88
CA GLY A 843 -21.82 -7.36 -2.30
C GLY A 843 -20.89 -7.68 -1.14
N SER A 844 -21.01 -6.96 -0.02
CA SER A 844 -20.13 -7.12 1.13
C SER A 844 -20.82 -7.55 2.40
N ILE A 845 -20.02 -7.92 3.39
CA ILE A 845 -20.53 -8.38 4.69
C ILE A 845 -21.27 -7.26 5.44
N VAL A 846 -20.84 -5.99 5.28
CA VAL A 846 -21.54 -4.80 5.78
C VAL A 846 -22.94 -4.73 5.19
N ASP A 847 -23.09 -4.92 3.86
CA ASP A 847 -24.40 -4.86 3.22
C ASP A 847 -25.35 -5.91 3.76
N TRP A 848 -24.82 -7.11 4.00
CA TRP A 848 -25.58 -8.18 4.61
C TRP A 848 -25.95 -7.87 6.05
N ASP A 849 -25.12 -7.14 6.80
CA ASP A 849 -25.41 -6.66 8.15
C ASP A 849 -26.48 -5.54 8.14
N ILE A 850 -26.45 -4.64 7.14
CA ILE A 850 -27.51 -3.65 6.88
C ILE A 850 -28.82 -4.33 6.52
N ILE A 851 -28.79 -5.31 5.60
CA ILE A 851 -29.98 -6.08 5.23
C ILE A 851 -30.55 -6.79 6.45
N ARG A 852 -29.70 -7.38 7.30
CA ARG A 852 -30.17 -7.98 8.56
C ARG A 852 -30.86 -6.96 9.43
N SER A 853 -30.32 -5.75 9.57
CA SER A 853 -31.03 -4.70 10.29
C SER A 853 -32.37 -4.35 9.61
N ILE A 854 -32.42 -4.13 8.30
CA ILE A 854 -33.68 -3.83 7.58
C ILE A 854 -34.70 -4.96 7.73
N SER A 855 -34.26 -6.21 7.66
CA SER A 855 -35.13 -7.38 7.64
C SER A 855 -35.66 -7.78 9.02
N TYR A 856 -34.92 -7.49 10.09
CA TYR A 856 -35.22 -7.97 11.44
C TYR A 856 -35.46 -6.84 12.47
N ASN A 857 -35.47 -5.57 12.05
CA ASN A 857 -35.92 -4.41 12.86
C ASN A 857 -37.46 -4.31 12.93
#